data_AF-A0A939QAX3-F1
#
_entry.id   AF-A0A939QAX3-F1
#
_cell.length_a   1.000
_cell.length_b   1.000
_cell.length_c   1.000
_cell.angle_alpha   90.00
_cell.angle_beta   90.00
_cell.angle_gamma   90.00
#
_symmetry.space_group_name_H-M   'P 1'
#
loop_
_entity.id
_entity.type
_entity.pdbx_description
1 polymer ?
#
loop_
_entity_poly.entity_id
_entity_poly.type
_entity_poly.pdbx_seq_one_letter_code
_entity_poly.pdbx_strand_id
1 'polypeptide(L)'
;MRSHIFLWPFHRICLRYTRVRDRGKQNMRAVSRSFMGAALAALLVLSASPAWAQDATTPDPAVDQEAEVDVPAEESSESTPATAPPTEEPAQPEPTEQSNEERDTSEPDGSGGEDSSENGAEVSDEVDVTGIVMMTPDEPHHSEDVVDELSESGGGVAIATEEGPIIPIDPASIEGQLEPGADFDGSVTLSDSVQEAVDDELNRDAAPSDDEVLEALSSVAIASEEYLPAAGTLAAAQASASKKHLVDIAWVNGGSAPGYTALQNMVRSSSGYWSGQTSRSVDGLSITNTRSFTYADRCNYWGAWDAAARQFGRTAYDYQGRNAARHLVVFMQSGGCGWAGMGTLGSLHSGGMVWVDLAVRPGGTAVSRAQPTLDHEFGHNFGLGHSHARHCSGARTDTATQAKSWPSTGGTRQVPLAPCSDIEYGDHWSPMGFDNSLRTTKSPSLTIPQREALGVLQSGSLQNVSSSAGVTQTFTLRSLDQGSGLRGLKVKSPTSGGDFYVEYRSGAGQDSGVPWSNGDLWYTPNVQGTYISTGLRVVKGYPETWSGGRELRTSVIAHTVRSGPDAGKHYTIKPGQGNGPYGATVRVTNVSNTRTTATVRIDFKGFRSGGKKVTTSVVGGGSATPGKDVKAALSGSWTSQLGTPTKITESYQWLRNGKAISGATKSTYRLSTADAGQQIAVKVVPSASGFISGAGSQSAATKVSSAPQAPSTTRFAGKDRFASAAAISKNSFPKTTGGTVVVTVGANIAEALSAAPLATQLKGPLLLVEQNRVPAATKTELNRLKPKRVIVVGSTRAVSQRAANELKATGRTIERVAGNDQYSTSIAVMKRGWPNGTSRAFVASGTRFLEPIAASAAAGSAGAPLILVPGSAAQAPATTLRALKDAGVKRIDIAGGSGGVSSGIERSLRDGRSITRHSGASSAAVSASLARNQHTRGGDISIASSSAYPEAMAGAAAAGSRKSPLVFAQPTCILGPVADAITVVSPKRIWLVAPSSALGSQVQRGDRCAS
;
A
#
# COMPACT_ATOMS: atom_id res chain seq x y z
N MET A 1 36.02 -26.34 29.69
CA MET A 1 37.31 -26.62 29.02
C MET A 1 37.34 -25.79 27.75
N ARG A 2 38.38 -25.00 27.45
CA ARG A 2 39.64 -25.39 26.75
C ARG A 2 39.40 -26.27 25.51
N SER A 3 39.98 -26.02 24.32
CA SER A 3 40.61 -24.84 23.70
C SER A 3 40.92 -25.17 22.22
N HIS A 4 41.26 -24.16 21.40
CA HIS A 4 42.02 -24.27 20.13
C HIS A 4 41.32 -24.88 18.89
N ILE A 5 41.84 -24.73 17.65
CA ILE A 5 42.29 -23.55 16.86
C ILE A 5 42.66 -24.01 15.42
N PHE A 6 42.84 -23.06 14.48
CA PHE A 6 43.51 -23.16 13.16
C PHE A 6 42.83 -23.79 11.91
N LEU A 7 42.47 -22.87 10.99
CA LEU A 7 42.87 -22.77 9.57
C LEU A 7 42.40 -23.78 8.47
N TRP A 8 41.71 -23.19 7.49
CA TRP A 8 41.81 -23.42 6.02
C TRP A 8 43.28 -23.50 5.52
N PRO A 9 43.63 -24.02 4.29
CA PRO A 9 42.95 -23.59 3.03
C PRO A 9 43.07 -24.47 1.72
N PHE A 10 42.51 -23.90 0.64
CA PHE A 10 42.98 -23.93 -0.77
C PHE A 10 42.80 -25.15 -1.73
N HIS A 11 41.94 -24.90 -2.74
CA HIS A 11 42.13 -25.10 -4.20
C HIS A 11 41.81 -26.42 -4.98
N ARG A 12 40.76 -26.31 -5.81
CA ARG A 12 40.71 -26.49 -7.30
C ARG A 12 40.80 -27.88 -8.00
N ILE A 13 39.93 -27.96 -9.05
CA ILE A 13 40.10 -28.62 -10.38
C ILE A 13 39.63 -30.09 -10.57
N CYS A 14 38.39 -30.20 -11.08
CA CYS A 14 37.95 -30.91 -12.31
C CYS A 14 37.96 -32.46 -12.48
N LEU A 15 36.96 -32.92 -13.27
CA LEU A 15 36.84 -34.22 -14.00
C LEU A 15 36.52 -35.48 -13.15
N ARG A 16 35.78 -36.52 -13.61
CA ARG A 16 34.70 -36.69 -14.64
C ARG A 16 34.14 -38.15 -14.53
N TYR A 17 33.04 -38.49 -15.24
CA TYR A 17 32.46 -39.87 -15.43
C TYR A 17 31.83 -40.57 -14.18
N THR A 18 30.80 -41.44 -14.22
CA THR A 18 29.64 -41.66 -15.16
C THR A 18 28.56 -42.59 -14.55
N ARG A 19 27.38 -42.62 -15.22
CA ARG A 19 26.27 -43.61 -15.27
C ARG A 19 24.96 -43.06 -14.67
N VAL A 20 23.84 -42.79 -15.37
CA VAL A 20 23.20 -43.23 -16.65
C VAL A 20 22.25 -44.43 -16.56
N ARG A 21 20.94 -44.13 -16.60
CA ARG A 21 19.90 -44.71 -17.49
C ARG A 21 18.92 -43.57 -17.84
N ASP A 22 18.62 -43.19 -19.10
CA ASP A 22 17.88 -43.85 -20.21
C ASP A 22 16.36 -44.00 -19.91
N ARG A 23 15.37 -43.59 -20.74
CA ARG A 23 15.26 -42.93 -22.09
C ARG A 23 14.00 -42.01 -22.13
N GLY A 24 13.69 -41.17 -23.13
CA GLY A 24 14.27 -40.80 -24.45
C GLY A 24 13.75 -39.40 -24.89
N LYS A 25 14.34 -38.61 -25.81
CA LYS A 25 14.65 -38.83 -27.26
C LYS A 25 13.37 -38.93 -28.11
N GLN A 26 13.13 -38.18 -29.20
CA GLN A 26 13.91 -37.22 -30.03
C GLN A 26 12.95 -36.04 -30.49
N ASN A 27 13.18 -35.07 -31.39
CA ASN A 27 14.28 -34.55 -32.26
C ASN A 27 13.88 -33.10 -32.76
N MET A 28 14.63 -32.26 -33.52
CA MET A 28 16.02 -32.32 -34.02
C MET A 28 16.79 -30.95 -33.99
N ARG A 29 16.82 -30.16 -35.08
CA ARG A 29 17.84 -29.10 -35.36
C ARG A 29 17.38 -27.97 -36.32
N ALA A 30 17.96 -26.80 -36.08
CA ALA A 30 17.92 -25.53 -36.82
C ALA A 30 18.41 -25.53 -38.28
N VAL A 31 18.01 -24.48 -39.02
CA VAL A 31 18.68 -23.94 -40.23
C VAL A 31 18.75 -22.40 -40.11
N SER A 32 19.68 -21.75 -40.81
CA SER A 32 19.93 -20.30 -40.75
C SER A 32 20.11 -19.68 -42.14
N ARG A 33 19.57 -18.47 -42.38
CA ARG A 33 20.23 -17.30 -43.04
C ARG A 33 19.23 -16.22 -43.48
N SER A 34 19.76 -15.02 -43.71
CA SER A 34 19.08 -13.81 -44.23
C SER A 34 18.68 -13.94 -45.70
N PHE A 35 17.76 -13.08 -46.17
CA PHE A 35 18.07 -12.12 -47.26
C PHE A 35 17.10 -10.92 -47.24
N MET A 36 17.23 -10.01 -48.22
CA MET A 36 16.66 -8.66 -48.24
C MET A 36 16.28 -8.26 -49.69
N GLY A 37 15.10 -7.67 -49.88
CA GLY A 37 14.52 -7.29 -51.18
C GLY A 37 13.04 -7.74 -51.25
N ALA A 38 11.98 -6.97 -51.53
CA ALA A 38 11.72 -5.63 -52.11
C ALA A 38 11.14 -5.65 -53.53
N ALA A 39 9.94 -5.05 -53.67
CA ALA A 39 9.53 -4.03 -54.66
C ALA A 39 8.23 -4.31 -55.47
N LEU A 40 7.51 -3.20 -55.76
CA LEU A 40 6.34 -3.03 -56.64
C LEU A 40 5.04 -3.78 -56.24
N ALA A 41 3.82 -3.30 -56.52
CA ALA A 41 3.25 -1.96 -56.83
C ALA A 41 1.70 -2.02 -56.61
N ALA A 42 0.84 -1.00 -56.72
CA ALA A 42 0.97 0.37 -57.23
C ALA A 42 -0.20 1.27 -56.74
N LEU A 43 0.03 2.61 -56.63
CA LEU A 43 -0.86 3.72 -57.09
C LEU A 43 -2.29 3.88 -56.46
N LEU A 44 -2.90 5.07 -56.21
CA LEU A 44 -2.63 6.52 -56.37
C LEU A 44 -3.35 7.26 -55.19
N VAL A 45 -2.80 8.27 -54.47
CA VAL A 45 -2.54 9.71 -54.80
C VAL A 45 -3.81 10.58 -54.82
N LEU A 46 -3.86 11.87 -54.40
CA LEU A 46 -2.83 12.87 -53.98
C LEU A 46 -2.57 12.87 -52.44
N SER A 47 -2.14 13.88 -51.66
CA SER A 47 -1.98 15.35 -51.84
C SER A 47 -0.83 16.00 -51.00
N ALA A 48 -0.78 17.34 -50.96
CA ALA A 48 0.08 18.25 -50.19
C ALA A 48 -0.82 19.34 -49.52
N SER A 49 -0.52 20.05 -48.41
CA SER A 49 0.72 20.71 -47.86
C SER A 49 1.15 21.98 -48.63
N PRO A 50 1.83 23.02 -48.05
CA PRO A 50 2.22 23.34 -46.64
C PRO A 50 2.07 24.87 -46.24
N ALA A 51 2.82 25.33 -45.20
CA ALA A 51 3.26 26.74 -44.89
C ALA A 51 2.21 27.76 -44.36
N TRP A 52 2.50 28.87 -43.63
CA TRP A 52 3.67 29.47 -42.90
C TRP A 52 3.08 30.43 -41.80
N ALA A 53 3.54 30.47 -40.53
CA ALA A 53 4.63 31.26 -39.89
C ALA A 53 4.28 32.68 -39.35
N GLN A 54 4.77 33.00 -38.13
CA GLN A 54 4.94 34.34 -37.48
C GLN A 54 3.67 35.16 -37.09
N ASP A 55 3.65 36.04 -36.07
CA ASP A 55 4.57 36.36 -34.94
C ASP A 55 3.80 36.89 -33.68
N ALA A 56 4.49 37.46 -32.69
CA ALA A 56 3.99 38.08 -31.44
C ALA A 56 2.94 39.23 -31.63
N THR A 57 2.18 39.76 -30.63
CA THR A 57 2.50 40.11 -29.22
C THR A 57 1.29 40.14 -28.24
N THR A 58 1.58 40.10 -26.93
CA THR A 58 0.72 40.48 -25.76
C THR A 58 0.56 42.02 -25.62
N PRO A 59 -0.27 42.63 -24.72
CA PRO A 59 -0.90 42.06 -23.49
C PRO A 59 -2.37 42.44 -23.16
N ASP A 60 -2.81 41.91 -22.01
CA ASP A 60 -3.97 42.25 -21.16
C ASP A 60 -3.97 43.72 -20.68
N PRO A 61 -5.11 44.35 -20.27
CA PRO A 61 -5.57 44.18 -18.88
C PRO A 61 -7.10 44.14 -18.63
N ALA A 62 -7.51 43.12 -17.88
CA ALA A 62 -8.50 43.03 -16.78
C ALA A 62 -9.29 44.29 -16.31
N VAL A 63 -10.54 44.06 -15.86
CA VAL A 63 -11.17 44.46 -14.56
C VAL A 63 -12.70 44.19 -14.57
N ASP A 64 -13.24 43.68 -13.44
CA ASP A 64 -14.58 43.82 -12.78
C ASP A 64 -15.84 44.35 -13.55
N GLN A 65 -17.11 44.04 -13.23
CA GLN A 65 -17.78 43.24 -12.16
C GLN A 65 -19.26 42.92 -12.55
N GLU A 66 -20.00 42.30 -11.61
CA GLU A 66 -21.46 42.37 -11.29
C GLU A 66 -22.37 43.38 -12.05
N ALA A 67 -23.68 43.16 -12.30
CA ALA A 67 -24.62 42.05 -12.02
C ALA A 67 -25.94 42.18 -12.87
N GLU A 68 -26.97 41.40 -12.51
CA GLU A 68 -28.45 41.57 -12.60
C GLU A 68 -29.06 42.86 -13.24
N VAL A 69 -30.26 42.90 -13.84
CA VAL A 69 -31.37 41.94 -14.16
C VAL A 69 -32.31 42.63 -15.17
N ASP A 70 -32.99 41.91 -16.08
CA ASP A 70 -34.46 42.02 -16.29
C ASP A 70 -35.06 41.05 -17.34
N VAL A 71 -36.36 40.75 -17.20
CA VAL A 71 -37.23 40.04 -18.18
C VAL A 71 -38.66 40.56 -18.02
N PRO A 72 -39.38 40.90 -19.12
CA PRO A 72 -40.57 40.10 -19.48
C PRO A 72 -40.76 40.01 -21.02
N ALA A 73 -41.78 39.39 -21.63
CA ALA A 73 -43.02 38.76 -21.14
C ALA A 73 -43.48 37.60 -22.08
N GLU A 74 -44.31 36.69 -21.55
CA GLU A 74 -45.58 36.10 -22.11
C GLU A 74 -45.62 35.53 -23.56
N GLU A 75 -46.39 34.48 -23.93
CA GLU A 75 -47.43 33.61 -23.30
C GLU A 75 -47.30 32.18 -23.96
N SER A 76 -48.08 31.09 -23.78
CA SER A 76 -49.39 30.72 -23.17
C SER A 76 -49.25 29.32 -22.48
N SER A 77 -50.14 28.73 -21.64
CA SER A 77 -51.57 28.32 -21.72
C SER A 77 -51.87 27.18 -22.74
N GLU A 78 -52.72 26.16 -22.50
CA GLU A 78 -53.44 25.59 -21.32
C GLU A 78 -54.03 24.20 -21.75
N SER A 79 -54.61 23.26 -20.97
CA SER A 79 -54.75 22.98 -19.51
C SER A 79 -55.19 21.50 -19.27
N THR A 80 -55.39 21.10 -17.99
CA THR A 80 -56.03 19.86 -17.50
C THR A 80 -57.40 20.17 -16.85
N PRO A 81 -58.41 19.27 -16.74
CA PRO A 81 -58.46 18.27 -15.64
C PRO A 81 -59.25 16.96 -15.91
N ALA A 82 -59.45 16.15 -14.84
CA ALA A 82 -59.98 14.78 -14.81
C ALA A 82 -61.53 14.64 -14.66
N THR A 83 -62.07 13.40 -14.76
CA THR A 83 -63.22 12.81 -13.98
C THR A 83 -63.43 11.32 -14.36
N ALA A 84 -64.08 10.51 -13.51
CA ALA A 84 -64.58 9.13 -13.72
C ALA A 84 -65.69 8.79 -12.68
N PRO A 85 -66.37 7.61 -12.65
CA PRO A 85 -66.77 6.64 -13.71
C PRO A 85 -68.34 6.71 -13.91
N PRO A 86 -69.11 5.71 -14.46
CA PRO A 86 -69.45 4.42 -13.76
C PRO A 86 -69.81 3.18 -14.65
N THR A 87 -69.98 1.99 -14.01
CA THR A 87 -70.83 0.79 -14.37
C THR A 87 -70.71 0.13 -15.79
N GLU A 88 -71.13 -1.12 -16.08
CA GLU A 88 -72.06 -2.06 -15.42
C GLU A 88 -71.69 -3.57 -15.68
N GLU A 89 -72.49 -4.51 -15.16
CA GLU A 89 -72.32 -6.00 -15.12
C GLU A 89 -73.36 -6.69 -16.07
N PRO A 90 -73.85 -7.96 -15.94
CA PRO A 90 -73.34 -9.24 -15.37
C PRO A 90 -73.53 -10.48 -16.30
N ALA A 91 -73.17 -11.69 -15.83
CA ALA A 91 -73.79 -12.96 -16.25
C ALA A 91 -73.60 -14.14 -15.24
N GLN A 92 -74.70 -14.81 -14.88
CA GLN A 92 -74.82 -16.00 -13.99
C GLN A 92 -76.25 -16.59 -14.18
N PRO A 93 -76.73 -17.69 -13.52
CA PRO A 93 -76.07 -18.77 -12.76
C PRO A 93 -76.62 -20.22 -13.06
N GLU A 94 -76.09 -21.23 -12.35
CA GLU A 94 -76.78 -22.45 -11.82
C GLU A 94 -77.42 -23.51 -12.79
N PRO A 95 -77.87 -24.73 -12.35
CA PRO A 95 -78.35 -25.12 -10.99
C PRO A 95 -77.74 -26.36 -10.31
N THR A 96 -78.12 -26.45 -9.03
CA THR A 96 -78.03 -27.58 -8.08
C THR A 96 -79.05 -28.70 -8.33
N GLU A 97 -78.75 -29.93 -7.88
CA GLU A 97 -79.76 -30.98 -7.59
C GLU A 97 -79.23 -31.97 -6.51
N GLN A 98 -80.08 -32.88 -6.01
CA GLN A 98 -79.91 -33.54 -4.69
C GLN A 98 -79.78 -35.08 -4.76
N SER A 99 -79.18 -35.66 -3.71
CA SER A 99 -79.55 -36.92 -3.03
C SER A 99 -79.96 -38.17 -3.86
N ASN A 100 -79.22 -39.29 -3.71
CA ASN A 100 -79.70 -40.44 -2.91
C ASN A 100 -78.71 -41.62 -2.82
N GLU A 101 -79.04 -42.52 -1.90
CA GLU A 101 -78.38 -43.78 -1.53
C GLU A 101 -78.42 -44.86 -2.63
N GLU A 102 -77.40 -45.74 -2.71
CA GLU A 102 -77.55 -47.17 -2.34
C GLU A 102 -76.19 -47.93 -2.38
N ARG A 103 -75.90 -48.66 -1.28
CA ARG A 103 -75.69 -50.14 -1.17
C ARG A 103 -75.22 -50.95 -2.41
N ASP A 104 -74.48 -52.06 -2.31
CA ASP A 104 -74.05 -52.89 -1.16
C ASP A 104 -72.87 -53.84 -1.53
N THR A 105 -72.43 -54.67 -0.57
CA THR A 105 -71.64 -55.91 -0.65
C THR A 105 -70.12 -55.83 -0.93
N SER A 106 -69.31 -56.06 0.10
CA SER A 106 -68.79 -57.43 0.35
C SER A 106 -68.13 -57.61 1.73
N GLU A 107 -68.66 -58.58 2.47
CA GLU A 107 -68.14 -59.24 3.68
C GLU A 107 -68.32 -60.77 3.44
N PRO A 108 -67.77 -61.73 4.23
CA PRO A 108 -67.43 -61.59 5.65
C PRO A 108 -66.10 -62.22 6.14
N ASP A 109 -65.77 -61.83 7.39
CA ASP A 109 -65.26 -62.59 8.56
C ASP A 109 -64.40 -63.89 8.41
N GLY A 110 -63.45 -64.04 9.33
CA GLY A 110 -62.37 -65.05 9.30
C GLY A 110 -61.82 -65.57 10.64
N SER A 111 -62.43 -65.22 11.78
CA SER A 111 -62.24 -65.81 13.13
C SER A 111 -60.89 -65.68 13.88
N GLY A 112 -60.99 -65.37 15.18
CA GLY A 112 -60.33 -66.17 16.23
C GLY A 112 -59.47 -65.45 17.28
N GLY A 113 -59.98 -65.33 18.52
CA GLY A 113 -59.17 -65.05 19.72
C GLY A 113 -59.84 -64.14 20.74
N GLU A 114 -60.35 -64.72 21.85
CA GLU A 114 -60.68 -63.98 23.07
C GLU A 114 -59.49 -64.02 24.03
N ASP A 115 -59.11 -62.87 24.60
CA ASP A 115 -58.76 -62.78 26.03
C ASP A 115 -59.06 -61.35 26.52
N SER A 116 -59.21 -61.15 27.84
CA SER A 116 -59.68 -59.89 28.40
C SER A 116 -59.18 -59.62 29.82
N SER A 117 -58.22 -58.70 29.97
CA SER A 117 -57.79 -58.19 31.27
C SER A 117 -57.08 -56.84 31.17
N GLU A 118 -57.55 -55.87 31.97
CA GLU A 118 -56.72 -54.81 32.58
C GLU A 118 -55.96 -53.84 31.65
N ASN A 119 -56.59 -53.37 30.56
CA ASN A 119 -56.25 -52.04 30.03
C ASN A 119 -56.92 -50.98 30.94
N GLY A 120 -56.10 -50.27 31.71
CA GLY A 120 -56.39 -48.87 32.01
C GLY A 120 -56.47 -48.08 30.69
N ALA A 121 -56.95 -46.84 30.72
CA ALA A 121 -56.97 -46.04 29.49
C ALA A 121 -55.54 -45.60 29.13
N GLU A 122 -54.85 -46.44 28.37
CA GLU A 122 -53.53 -46.18 27.78
C GLU A 122 -53.57 -44.85 27.03
N VAL A 123 -52.56 -44.00 27.25
CA VAL A 123 -52.43 -42.76 26.49
C VAL A 123 -52.14 -43.09 25.02
N SER A 124 -52.78 -42.35 24.11
CA SER A 124 -52.54 -42.48 22.67
C SER A 124 -51.07 -42.24 22.31
N ASP A 125 -50.49 -43.06 21.44
CA ASP A 125 -49.13 -42.88 20.92
C ASP A 125 -48.98 -41.64 20.04
N GLU A 126 -50.10 -41.04 19.61
CA GLU A 126 -50.22 -39.72 19.01
C GLU A 126 -51.13 -38.82 19.88
N VAL A 127 -50.60 -37.70 20.37
CA VAL A 127 -51.30 -36.75 21.27
C VAL A 127 -51.52 -35.41 20.55
N ASP A 128 -52.76 -34.93 20.50
CA ASP A 128 -53.10 -33.61 19.94
C ASP A 128 -52.47 -32.47 20.75
N VAL A 129 -51.83 -31.52 20.08
CA VAL A 129 -51.14 -30.36 20.67
C VAL A 129 -51.44 -29.11 19.84
N THR A 130 -52.12 -28.14 20.45
CA THR A 130 -52.26 -26.79 19.88
C THR A 130 -51.51 -25.77 20.73
N GLY A 131 -51.05 -24.67 20.13
CA GLY A 131 -50.33 -23.65 20.89
C GLY A 131 -49.48 -22.71 20.05
N ILE A 132 -48.39 -22.23 20.64
CA ILE A 132 -47.45 -21.27 20.05
C ILE A 132 -46.05 -21.87 20.01
N VAL A 133 -45.40 -21.80 18.84
CA VAL A 133 -43.98 -22.17 18.68
C VAL A 133 -43.09 -21.27 19.54
N MET A 134 -42.30 -21.89 20.41
CA MET A 134 -41.17 -21.34 21.13
C MET A 134 -39.85 -21.85 20.53
N MET A 135 -38.82 -21.00 20.52
CA MET A 135 -37.47 -21.39 20.11
C MET A 135 -36.43 -20.71 20.99
N THR A 136 -35.30 -21.37 21.27
CA THR A 136 -34.12 -20.79 21.93
C THR A 136 -32.91 -20.76 20.99
N PRO A 137 -31.95 -19.81 21.18
CA PRO A 137 -30.71 -19.81 20.42
C PRO A 137 -29.81 -21.00 20.81
N ASP A 138 -29.03 -21.48 19.86
CA ASP A 138 -27.94 -22.45 20.08
C ASP A 138 -26.72 -21.73 20.69
N GLU A 139 -26.44 -22.04 21.96
CA GLU A 139 -25.25 -21.59 22.69
C GLU A 139 -24.30 -22.77 22.98
N PRO A 140 -22.97 -22.59 22.87
CA PRO A 140 -22.00 -23.65 23.08
C PRO A 140 -21.75 -23.93 24.56
N HIS A 141 -21.89 -25.19 24.98
CA HIS A 141 -21.49 -25.65 26.31
C HIS A 141 -20.06 -25.22 26.68
N HIS A 142 -19.92 -24.47 27.78
CA HIS A 142 -18.63 -24.00 28.32
C HIS A 142 -17.77 -25.13 28.92
N SER A 143 -17.24 -26.01 28.07
CA SER A 143 -16.08 -26.85 28.42
C SER A 143 -14.77 -26.12 28.08
N GLU A 144 -13.75 -26.21 28.93
CA GLU A 144 -12.54 -25.37 28.81
C GLU A 144 -11.57 -25.78 27.68
N ASP A 145 -11.80 -26.93 27.01
CA ASP A 145 -10.83 -27.59 26.11
C ASP A 145 -11.21 -27.65 24.61
N VAL A 146 -12.42 -27.26 24.19
CA VAL A 146 -12.85 -27.36 22.77
C VAL A 146 -12.60 -26.04 22.02
N VAL A 147 -11.73 -26.06 21.00
CA VAL A 147 -11.20 -24.84 20.34
C VAL A 147 -11.39 -24.80 18.80
N ASP A 148 -12.03 -25.80 18.18
CA ASP A 148 -12.12 -25.88 16.69
C ASP A 148 -13.48 -26.30 16.11
N GLU A 149 -14.44 -26.83 16.87
CA GLU A 149 -15.77 -27.21 16.35
C GLU A 149 -16.93 -26.73 17.24
N LEU A 150 -18.11 -26.55 16.64
CA LEU A 150 -19.36 -26.26 17.34
C LEU A 150 -19.77 -27.53 18.11
N SER A 151 -19.65 -27.52 19.43
CA SER A 151 -20.21 -28.57 20.30
C SER A 151 -21.73 -28.45 20.31
N GLU A 152 -22.41 -29.43 19.70
CA GLU A 152 -23.87 -29.48 19.60
C GLU A 152 -24.50 -29.77 20.98
N SER A 153 -25.28 -28.84 21.53
CA SER A 153 -26.54 -29.06 22.31
C SER A 153 -26.99 -27.78 23.04
N GLY A 154 -28.31 -27.60 23.19
CA GLY A 154 -28.92 -26.70 24.17
C GLY A 154 -29.88 -25.62 23.64
N GLY A 155 -29.75 -25.20 22.38
CA GLY A 155 -30.82 -24.45 21.69
C GLY A 155 -31.83 -25.41 21.06
N GLY A 156 -33.14 -25.19 21.24
CA GLY A 156 -34.19 -26.12 20.81
C GLY A 156 -35.54 -25.46 20.50
N VAL A 157 -36.53 -26.30 20.17
CA VAL A 157 -37.89 -25.90 19.78
C VAL A 157 -38.91 -26.59 20.69
N ALA A 158 -39.98 -25.88 21.04
CA ALA A 158 -41.09 -26.40 21.84
C ALA A 158 -42.41 -25.73 21.44
N ILE A 159 -43.55 -26.36 21.74
CA ILE A 159 -44.87 -25.73 21.69
C ILE A 159 -45.28 -25.32 23.11
N ALA A 160 -45.62 -24.05 23.31
CA ALA A 160 -46.34 -23.62 24.51
C ALA A 160 -47.85 -23.73 24.24
N THR A 161 -48.52 -24.58 25.01
CA THR A 161 -49.97 -24.79 24.96
C THR A 161 -50.73 -23.59 25.57
N GLU A 162 -52.02 -23.43 25.25
CA GLU A 162 -52.86 -22.42 25.93
C GLU A 162 -53.16 -22.81 27.39
N GLU A 163 -53.18 -24.12 27.61
CA GLU A 163 -53.51 -24.86 28.83
C GLU A 163 -52.44 -24.64 29.92
N GLY A 164 -51.16 -24.59 29.53
CA GLY A 164 -50.03 -24.42 30.46
C GLY A 164 -48.73 -25.04 29.95
N PRO A 165 -48.70 -26.37 29.78
CA PRO A 165 -47.57 -27.18 29.31
C PRO A 165 -46.69 -26.60 28.20
N ILE A 166 -45.39 -26.89 28.31
CA ILE A 166 -44.39 -26.69 27.24
C ILE A 166 -43.97 -28.07 26.73
N ILE A 167 -44.21 -28.36 25.46
CA ILE A 167 -43.92 -29.65 24.83
C ILE A 167 -42.68 -29.51 23.92
N PRO A 168 -41.50 -30.07 24.29
CA PRO A 168 -40.32 -30.06 23.42
C PRO A 168 -40.54 -30.95 22.17
N ILE A 169 -40.18 -30.44 21.00
CA ILE A 169 -40.47 -31.10 19.71
C ILE A 169 -39.24 -31.15 18.78
N ASP A 170 -39.11 -32.21 18.00
CA ASP A 170 -38.08 -32.35 16.96
C ASP A 170 -38.41 -31.44 15.76
N PRO A 171 -37.65 -30.36 15.52
CA PRO A 171 -37.91 -29.44 14.41
C PRO A 171 -37.63 -30.04 13.02
N ALA A 172 -37.05 -31.25 12.93
CA ALA A 172 -36.91 -31.97 11.66
C ALA A 172 -38.17 -32.73 11.23
N SER A 173 -39.15 -32.90 12.13
CA SER A 173 -40.38 -33.67 11.89
C SER A 173 -41.52 -32.85 11.24
N ILE A 174 -41.64 -31.56 11.56
CA ILE A 174 -42.74 -30.70 11.10
C ILE A 174 -42.56 -30.27 9.64
N GLU A 175 -43.54 -30.57 8.78
CA GLU A 175 -43.63 -30.04 7.41
C GLU A 175 -44.03 -28.56 7.41
N GLY A 176 -43.06 -27.64 7.46
CA GLY A 176 -43.39 -26.22 7.25
C GLY A 176 -42.28 -25.20 7.47
N GLN A 177 -42.71 -24.02 7.91
CA GLN A 177 -41.86 -22.88 8.22
C GLN A 177 -42.24 -22.31 9.60
N LEU A 178 -41.55 -22.79 10.65
CA LEU A 178 -41.65 -22.30 12.03
C LEU A 178 -41.37 -20.78 12.10
N GLU A 179 -42.05 -20.04 13.01
CA GLU A 179 -41.79 -18.65 13.48
C GLU A 179 -42.05 -18.62 15.01
N PRO A 180 -41.20 -18.06 15.91
CA PRO A 180 -41.54 -17.93 17.32
C PRO A 180 -42.74 -16.99 17.49
N GLY A 181 -43.82 -17.50 18.06
CA GLY A 181 -45.12 -16.83 18.00
C GLY A 181 -46.01 -17.24 16.82
N ALA A 182 -45.61 -18.21 16.00
CA ALA A 182 -46.52 -18.92 15.09
C ALA A 182 -47.48 -19.78 15.88
N ASP A 183 -48.75 -19.77 15.47
CA ASP A 183 -49.73 -20.72 15.98
C ASP A 183 -49.44 -22.10 15.36
N PHE A 184 -49.42 -23.15 16.19
CA PHE A 184 -49.29 -24.56 15.79
C PHE A 184 -50.59 -25.31 16.12
N ASP A 185 -51.01 -26.18 15.21
CA ASP A 185 -52.24 -26.96 15.28
C ASP A 185 -51.97 -28.33 14.64
N GLY A 186 -51.91 -29.39 15.46
CA GLY A 186 -51.46 -30.73 15.07
C GLY A 186 -51.27 -31.66 16.27
N SER A 187 -50.34 -32.62 16.14
CA SER A 187 -50.08 -33.70 17.09
C SER A 187 -48.58 -33.89 17.36
N VAL A 188 -48.26 -34.64 18.42
CA VAL A 188 -46.92 -35.17 18.72
C VAL A 188 -46.97 -36.69 18.91
N THR A 189 -45.96 -37.40 18.41
CA THR A 189 -45.81 -38.85 18.55
C THR A 189 -44.92 -39.17 19.75
N LEU A 190 -45.34 -40.12 20.58
CA LEU A 190 -44.58 -40.57 21.74
C LEU A 190 -43.56 -41.65 21.35
N SER A 191 -42.41 -41.67 22.01
CA SER A 191 -41.48 -42.80 21.94
C SER A 191 -41.85 -43.86 22.99
N ASP A 192 -41.47 -45.13 22.77
CA ASP A 192 -41.67 -46.22 23.74
C ASP A 192 -41.30 -45.82 25.18
N SER A 193 -40.21 -45.05 25.34
CA SER A 193 -39.70 -44.58 26.64
C SER A 193 -40.44 -43.37 27.23
N VAL A 194 -41.00 -42.48 26.39
CA VAL A 194 -41.87 -41.39 26.86
C VAL A 194 -43.25 -41.93 27.20
N GLN A 195 -43.79 -42.83 26.39
CA GLN A 195 -45.05 -43.54 26.63
C GLN A 195 -45.02 -44.26 28.00
N GLU A 196 -44.04 -45.14 28.22
CA GLU A 196 -43.90 -45.89 29.49
C GLU A 196 -43.85 -44.95 30.70
N ALA A 197 -43.13 -43.83 30.60
CA ALA A 197 -43.01 -42.86 31.69
C ALA A 197 -44.24 -41.94 31.88
N VAL A 198 -45.00 -41.62 30.82
CA VAL A 198 -46.26 -40.87 30.90
C VAL A 198 -47.35 -41.73 31.51
N ASP A 199 -47.48 -42.99 31.10
CA ASP A 199 -48.41 -43.94 31.70
C ASP A 199 -48.06 -44.21 33.18
N ASP A 200 -46.77 -44.26 33.55
CA ASP A 200 -46.33 -44.38 34.96
C ASP A 200 -46.59 -43.11 35.80
N GLU A 201 -46.47 -41.90 35.25
CA GLU A 201 -46.81 -40.64 35.97
C GLU A 201 -48.34 -40.46 36.10
N LEU A 202 -49.13 -40.99 35.15
CA LEU A 202 -50.59 -40.91 35.17
C LEU A 202 -51.26 -42.04 35.98
N ASN A 203 -50.69 -43.25 36.00
CA ASN A 203 -51.11 -44.48 36.68
C ASN A 203 -52.25 -44.35 37.72
N ARG A 204 -53.51 -44.55 37.28
CA ARG A 204 -54.74 -44.38 38.09
C ARG A 204 -55.94 -45.16 37.55
N ASP A 205 -56.96 -45.38 38.40
CA ASP A 205 -58.19 -46.14 38.09
C ASP A 205 -59.16 -45.50 37.05
N ALA A 206 -58.82 -44.34 36.48
CA ALA A 206 -59.70 -43.55 35.62
C ALA A 206 -58.94 -42.89 34.47
N ALA A 207 -59.58 -42.77 33.30
CA ALA A 207 -58.95 -42.11 32.15
C ALA A 207 -58.55 -40.66 32.51
N PRO A 208 -57.29 -40.25 32.21
CA PRO A 208 -56.86 -38.86 32.37
C PRO A 208 -57.63 -37.94 31.42
N SER A 209 -57.80 -36.67 31.78
CA SER A 209 -58.23 -35.66 30.81
C SER A 209 -57.06 -35.14 29.98
N ASP A 210 -57.35 -34.60 28.79
CA ASP A 210 -56.38 -34.07 27.83
C ASP A 210 -55.35 -33.11 28.50
N ASP A 211 -55.82 -32.19 29.36
CA ASP A 211 -54.97 -31.32 30.19
C ASP A 211 -53.92 -32.11 31.01
N GLU A 212 -54.31 -33.23 31.62
CA GLU A 212 -53.44 -34.05 32.46
C GLU A 212 -52.43 -34.85 31.64
N VAL A 213 -52.84 -35.30 30.43
CA VAL A 213 -51.93 -35.93 29.46
C VAL A 213 -50.86 -34.93 29.02
N LEU A 214 -51.24 -33.70 28.68
CA LEU A 214 -50.30 -32.65 28.28
C LEU A 214 -49.34 -32.23 29.41
N GLU A 215 -49.82 -32.21 30.67
CA GLU A 215 -48.99 -31.93 31.85
C GLU A 215 -47.96 -33.05 32.12
N ALA A 216 -48.40 -34.32 32.10
CA ALA A 216 -47.50 -35.47 32.27
C ALA A 216 -46.51 -35.58 31.11
N LEU A 217 -46.97 -35.38 29.86
CA LEU A 217 -46.11 -35.37 28.68
C LEU A 217 -45.05 -34.27 28.74
N SER A 218 -45.44 -33.06 29.19
CA SER A 218 -44.48 -31.98 29.42
C SER A 218 -43.49 -32.34 30.52
N SER A 219 -43.95 -32.86 31.66
CA SER A 219 -43.11 -33.33 32.78
C SER A 219 -42.05 -34.33 32.29
N VAL A 220 -42.48 -35.39 31.63
CA VAL A 220 -41.64 -36.49 31.15
C VAL A 220 -40.66 -36.04 30.06
N ALA A 221 -41.11 -35.38 28.99
CA ALA A 221 -40.24 -34.93 27.90
C ALA A 221 -39.19 -33.91 28.39
N ILE A 222 -39.59 -32.99 29.27
CA ILE A 222 -38.68 -32.02 29.90
C ILE A 222 -37.67 -32.71 30.81
N ALA A 223 -38.07 -33.70 31.61
CA ALA A 223 -37.18 -34.40 32.55
C ALA A 223 -36.24 -35.43 31.89
N SER A 224 -36.60 -35.94 30.71
CA SER A 224 -35.79 -36.87 29.90
C SER A 224 -34.83 -36.17 28.92
N GLU A 225 -34.97 -34.85 28.74
CA GLU A 225 -34.31 -34.05 27.68
C GLU A 225 -34.67 -34.51 26.25
N GLU A 226 -35.85 -35.11 26.07
CA GLU A 226 -36.31 -35.69 24.80
C GLU A 226 -37.12 -34.69 23.96
N TYR A 227 -36.96 -34.74 22.63
CA TYR A 227 -37.65 -33.91 21.65
C TYR A 227 -38.57 -34.77 20.79
N LEU A 228 -39.88 -34.56 20.89
CA LEU A 228 -40.89 -35.44 20.30
C LEU A 228 -41.11 -35.16 18.81
N PRO A 229 -41.23 -36.17 17.93
CA PRO A 229 -41.74 -35.99 16.58
C PRO A 229 -43.12 -35.33 16.60
N ALA A 230 -43.37 -34.41 15.67
CA ALA A 230 -44.58 -33.60 15.62
C ALA A 230 -45.07 -33.43 14.17
N ALA A 231 -46.38 -33.53 13.96
CA ALA A 231 -47.03 -33.37 12.66
C ALA A 231 -48.16 -32.35 12.79
N GLY A 232 -48.29 -31.41 11.85
CA GLY A 232 -49.29 -30.35 12.01
C GLY A 232 -49.18 -29.23 11.01
N THR A 233 -50.00 -28.19 11.23
CA THR A 233 -50.01 -26.96 10.44
C THR A 233 -49.43 -25.79 11.24
N LEU A 234 -48.96 -24.77 10.53
CA LEU A 234 -48.33 -23.57 11.09
C LEU A 234 -48.97 -22.31 10.50
N ALA A 235 -49.44 -21.41 11.36
CA ALA A 235 -49.90 -20.08 10.97
C ALA A 235 -48.87 -19.00 11.34
N ALA A 236 -48.67 -18.01 10.47
CA ALA A 236 -47.61 -17.02 10.63
C ALA A 236 -47.84 -16.07 11.83
N ALA A 237 -46.78 -15.81 12.59
CA ALA A 237 -46.83 -15.06 13.85
C ALA A 237 -47.48 -13.67 13.75
N GLN A 238 -48.36 -13.35 14.71
CA GLN A 238 -49.13 -12.11 14.71
C GLN A 238 -48.31 -10.89 15.16
N ALA A 239 -47.63 -10.26 14.20
CA ALA A 239 -46.77 -9.09 14.41
C ALA A 239 -47.54 -7.85 14.91
N SER A 240 -47.65 -7.70 16.22
CA SER A 240 -48.25 -6.52 16.88
C SER A 240 -47.25 -5.36 17.01
N ALA A 241 -47.75 -4.14 17.26
CA ALA A 241 -47.00 -2.89 17.17
C ALA A 241 -46.76 -2.20 18.53
N SER A 242 -46.51 -2.97 19.60
CA SER A 242 -46.31 -2.40 20.94
C SER A 242 -45.01 -1.61 21.06
N LYS A 243 -45.02 -0.59 21.91
CA LYS A 243 -43.83 0.14 22.36
C LYS A 243 -43.54 -0.02 23.85
N LYS A 244 -44.47 -0.63 24.60
CA LYS A 244 -44.35 -0.76 26.07
C LYS A 244 -44.34 -2.22 26.43
N HIS A 245 -43.23 -2.64 27.01
CA HIS A 245 -43.04 -4.01 27.43
C HIS A 245 -43.36 -4.13 28.91
N LEU A 246 -44.01 -5.22 29.30
CA LEU A 246 -44.39 -5.53 30.67
C LEU A 246 -43.47 -6.66 31.15
N VAL A 247 -42.92 -6.56 32.36
CA VAL A 247 -41.99 -7.55 32.89
C VAL A 247 -42.49 -8.12 34.22
N ASP A 248 -42.72 -9.42 34.25
CA ASP A 248 -42.89 -10.16 35.50
C ASP A 248 -41.54 -10.76 35.90
N ILE A 249 -41.15 -10.61 37.17
CA ILE A 249 -39.84 -11.05 37.67
C ILE A 249 -40.02 -12.20 38.65
N ALA A 250 -39.51 -13.38 38.29
CA ALA A 250 -39.38 -14.52 39.18
C ALA A 250 -37.97 -14.58 39.80
N TRP A 251 -37.90 -15.01 41.06
CA TRP A 251 -36.67 -15.44 41.73
C TRP A 251 -36.80 -16.90 42.17
N VAL A 252 -35.94 -17.77 41.63
CA VAL A 252 -35.97 -19.21 41.90
C VAL A 252 -34.89 -19.61 42.92
N ASN A 253 -35.37 -20.27 43.97
CA ASN A 253 -34.71 -20.82 45.16
C ASN A 253 -34.43 -19.87 46.34
N GLY A 254 -34.91 -20.28 47.51
CA GLY A 254 -35.07 -19.45 48.70
C GLY A 254 -33.91 -19.50 49.68
N GLY A 255 -32.86 -18.71 49.43
CA GLY A 255 -31.98 -18.20 50.48
C GLY A 255 -32.47 -16.84 51.01
N SER A 256 -31.59 -16.07 51.65
CA SER A 256 -31.76 -14.61 51.71
C SER A 256 -31.58 -14.03 50.31
N ALA A 257 -32.68 -13.99 49.54
CA ALA A 257 -32.68 -13.58 48.14
C ALA A 257 -31.98 -12.23 47.93
N PRO A 258 -31.35 -11.99 46.77
CA PRO A 258 -30.92 -10.64 46.39
C PRO A 258 -32.15 -9.73 46.43
N GLY A 259 -32.21 -8.86 47.45
CA GLY A 259 -33.46 -8.16 47.81
C GLY A 259 -34.07 -7.46 46.60
N TYR A 260 -35.38 -7.64 46.37
CA TYR A 260 -36.03 -7.40 45.08
C TYR A 260 -35.67 -6.08 44.38
N THR A 261 -35.39 -5.01 45.13
CA THR A 261 -34.85 -3.75 44.62
C THR A 261 -33.64 -3.92 43.69
N ALA A 262 -32.75 -4.88 43.94
CA ALA A 262 -31.59 -5.19 43.13
C ALA A 262 -31.96 -5.83 41.78
N LEU A 263 -32.79 -6.88 41.79
CA LEU A 263 -33.30 -7.53 40.56
C LEU A 263 -34.12 -6.54 39.71
N GLN A 264 -35.00 -5.78 40.36
CA GLN A 264 -35.75 -4.71 39.71
C GLN A 264 -34.85 -3.60 39.18
N ASN A 265 -33.73 -3.28 39.85
CA ASN A 265 -32.76 -2.32 39.32
C ASN A 265 -32.02 -2.84 38.08
N MET A 266 -31.82 -4.16 37.94
CA MET A 266 -31.29 -4.73 36.69
C MET A 266 -32.29 -4.53 35.55
N VAL A 267 -33.55 -4.89 35.74
CA VAL A 267 -34.59 -4.71 34.69
C VAL A 267 -34.81 -3.23 34.36
N ARG A 268 -34.73 -2.32 35.34
CA ARG A 268 -34.71 -0.86 35.09
C ARG A 268 -33.48 -0.40 34.30
N SER A 269 -32.31 -0.98 34.54
CA SER A 269 -31.09 -0.72 33.78
C SER A 269 -31.23 -1.22 32.34
N SER A 270 -31.74 -2.44 32.14
CA SER A 270 -32.06 -2.99 30.81
C SER A 270 -33.11 -2.15 30.09
N SER A 271 -34.13 -1.64 30.79
CA SER A 271 -35.09 -0.68 30.24
C SER A 271 -34.40 0.58 29.71
N GLY A 272 -33.46 1.14 30.47
CA GLY A 272 -32.69 2.32 30.06
C GLY A 272 -31.76 2.02 28.88
N TYR A 273 -31.12 0.85 28.88
CA TYR A 273 -30.29 0.36 27.78
C TYR A 273 -31.11 0.23 26.49
N TRP A 274 -32.16 -0.61 26.50
CA TRP A 274 -32.96 -0.92 25.32
C TRP A 274 -33.73 0.28 24.80
N SER A 275 -34.27 1.16 25.66
CA SER A 275 -34.90 2.42 25.24
C SER A 275 -33.88 3.35 24.54
N GLY A 276 -32.64 3.40 25.03
CA GLY A 276 -31.54 4.15 24.40
C GLY A 276 -30.99 3.51 23.12
N GLN A 277 -30.96 2.18 23.01
CA GLN A 277 -30.48 1.48 21.81
C GLN A 277 -31.52 1.51 20.68
N THR A 278 -32.80 1.34 21.00
CA THR A 278 -33.91 1.21 20.04
C THR A 278 -34.50 2.55 19.58
N SER A 279 -33.89 3.69 19.92
CA SER A 279 -34.43 5.02 19.62
C SER A 279 -35.87 5.25 20.17
N ARG A 280 -36.23 4.57 21.28
CA ARG A 280 -37.59 4.46 21.84
C ARG A 280 -38.64 3.74 20.97
N SER A 281 -38.24 2.82 20.10
CA SER A 281 -39.19 1.80 19.61
C SER A 281 -39.62 0.88 20.75
N VAL A 282 -38.68 0.51 21.65
CA VAL A 282 -38.99 0.08 23.03
C VAL A 282 -38.98 1.33 23.90
N ASP A 283 -40.13 1.81 24.34
CA ASP A 283 -40.26 2.95 25.27
C ASP A 283 -39.63 2.61 26.63
N GLY A 284 -39.91 1.39 27.13
CA GLY A 284 -39.26 0.79 28.29
C GLY A 284 -39.80 -0.60 28.68
N LEU A 285 -39.05 -1.26 29.56
CA LEU A 285 -39.38 -2.54 30.22
C LEU A 285 -40.02 -2.23 31.59
N SER A 286 -41.35 -2.29 31.65
CA SER A 286 -42.16 -1.87 32.79
C SER A 286 -42.47 -3.04 33.71
N ILE A 287 -41.84 -3.09 34.88
CA ILE A 287 -42.02 -4.18 35.84
C ILE A 287 -43.47 -4.19 36.36
N THR A 288 -44.21 -5.27 36.10
CA THR A 288 -45.58 -5.48 36.57
C THR A 288 -45.64 -6.22 37.90
N ASN A 289 -44.87 -7.30 38.06
CA ASN A 289 -44.84 -8.09 39.29
C ASN A 289 -43.43 -8.51 39.69
N THR A 290 -43.26 -8.93 40.95
CA THR A 290 -42.07 -9.65 41.40
C THR A 290 -42.49 -10.72 42.41
N ARG A 291 -42.11 -11.98 42.18
CA ARG A 291 -42.40 -13.13 43.06
C ARG A 291 -41.12 -13.95 43.28
N SER A 292 -41.11 -14.79 44.31
CA SER A 292 -40.09 -15.82 44.52
C SER A 292 -40.74 -17.16 44.87
N PHE A 293 -40.11 -18.24 44.44
CA PHE A 293 -40.55 -19.61 44.70
C PHE A 293 -39.36 -20.58 44.69
N THR A 294 -39.62 -21.85 45.00
CA THR A 294 -38.64 -22.95 44.95
C THR A 294 -38.98 -23.87 43.79
N TYR A 295 -37.98 -24.21 42.99
CA TYR A 295 -38.06 -25.19 41.91
C TYR A 295 -36.87 -26.14 42.03
N ALA A 296 -37.08 -27.43 41.74
CA ALA A 296 -36.10 -28.47 42.06
C ALA A 296 -34.98 -28.54 41.04
N ASP A 297 -35.33 -28.76 39.76
CA ASP A 297 -34.40 -28.65 38.65
C ASP A 297 -34.00 -27.18 38.46
N ARG A 298 -32.71 -26.92 38.32
CA ARG A 298 -32.19 -25.56 38.12
C ARG A 298 -31.47 -25.38 36.80
N CYS A 299 -31.29 -26.44 36.03
CA CYS A 299 -30.65 -26.38 34.72
C CYS A 299 -31.67 -26.47 33.60
N ASN A 300 -32.81 -27.12 33.83
CA ASN A 300 -33.91 -27.13 32.90
C ASN A 300 -34.63 -25.76 32.85
N TYR A 301 -34.39 -25.01 31.78
CA TYR A 301 -34.97 -23.68 31.59
C TYR A 301 -36.44 -23.74 31.15
N TRP A 302 -36.89 -24.78 30.42
CA TRP A 302 -38.29 -24.95 30.01
C TRP A 302 -39.19 -25.12 31.25
N GLY A 303 -38.90 -26.12 32.09
CA GLY A 303 -39.66 -26.36 33.31
C GLY A 303 -39.57 -25.19 34.31
N ALA A 304 -38.42 -24.51 34.38
CA ALA A 304 -38.27 -23.32 35.21
C ALA A 304 -39.07 -22.10 34.67
N TRP A 305 -39.30 -22.01 33.36
CA TRP A 305 -40.13 -20.98 32.74
C TRP A 305 -41.62 -21.21 32.98
N ASP A 306 -42.12 -22.43 32.77
CA ASP A 306 -43.52 -22.76 33.04
C ASP A 306 -43.86 -22.63 34.53
N ALA A 307 -43.09 -23.27 35.41
CA ALA A 307 -43.31 -23.20 36.86
C ALA A 307 -43.25 -21.76 37.40
N ALA A 308 -42.51 -20.87 36.73
CA ALA A 308 -42.47 -19.44 37.00
C ALA A 308 -43.67 -18.67 36.41
N ALA A 309 -44.13 -18.98 35.20
CA ALA A 309 -45.32 -18.37 34.60
C ALA A 309 -46.55 -18.60 35.47
N ARG A 310 -46.74 -19.84 35.94
CA ARG A 310 -47.84 -20.23 36.84
C ARG A 310 -47.85 -19.44 38.15
N GLN A 311 -46.69 -19.00 38.66
CA GLN A 311 -46.66 -18.12 39.83
C GLN A 311 -47.38 -16.79 39.60
N PHE A 312 -47.56 -16.33 38.37
CA PHE A 312 -48.29 -15.09 38.05
C PHE A 312 -49.73 -15.32 37.61
N GLY A 313 -50.20 -16.58 37.58
CA GLY A 313 -51.50 -16.97 37.00
C GLY A 313 -51.49 -16.83 35.48
N ARG A 314 -50.45 -17.38 34.84
CA ARG A 314 -50.15 -17.31 33.40
C ARG A 314 -49.51 -18.60 32.92
N THR A 315 -49.55 -18.83 31.62
CA THR A 315 -48.88 -19.95 30.90
C THR A 315 -47.69 -19.42 30.10
N ALA A 316 -46.87 -20.29 29.50
CA ALA A 316 -45.77 -19.86 28.64
C ALA A 316 -46.27 -19.15 27.35
N TYR A 317 -47.39 -19.63 26.80
CA TYR A 317 -48.11 -19.04 25.66
C TYR A 317 -48.52 -17.58 25.92
N ASP A 318 -48.88 -17.26 27.16
CA ASP A 318 -49.25 -15.93 27.63
C ASP A 318 -48.05 -14.94 27.67
N TYR A 319 -46.81 -15.43 27.51
CA TYR A 319 -45.60 -14.62 27.31
C TYR A 319 -45.14 -14.58 25.84
N GLN A 320 -45.23 -15.69 25.10
CA GLN A 320 -44.71 -15.79 23.74
C GLN A 320 -45.72 -15.34 22.65
N GLY A 321 -47.00 -15.70 22.79
CA GLY A 321 -48.04 -15.55 21.76
C GLY A 321 -48.92 -14.30 21.91
N ARG A 322 -50.04 -14.42 22.66
CA ARG A 322 -51.12 -13.40 22.65
C ARG A 322 -50.75 -12.04 23.24
N ASN A 323 -49.77 -11.95 24.15
CA ASN A 323 -49.38 -10.67 24.74
C ASN A 323 -48.25 -9.99 23.97
N ALA A 324 -48.65 -9.06 23.11
CA ALA A 324 -47.87 -8.18 22.23
C ALA A 324 -46.70 -7.37 22.83
N ALA A 325 -46.21 -7.65 24.06
CA ALA A 325 -44.95 -7.19 24.64
C ALA A 325 -44.72 -7.69 26.10
N ARG A 326 -45.19 -8.89 26.50
CA ARG A 326 -45.01 -9.38 27.90
C ARG A 326 -43.80 -10.29 28.05
N HIS A 327 -42.92 -9.98 29.00
CA HIS A 327 -41.65 -10.68 29.24
C HIS A 327 -41.65 -11.33 30.63
N LEU A 328 -41.21 -12.59 30.73
CA LEU A 328 -40.91 -13.25 32.02
C LEU A 328 -39.40 -13.26 32.24
N VAL A 329 -38.93 -12.78 33.39
CA VAL A 329 -37.50 -12.86 33.77
C VAL A 329 -37.36 -13.75 35.00
N VAL A 330 -36.84 -14.96 34.78
CA VAL A 330 -36.47 -15.93 35.82
C VAL A 330 -35.00 -15.72 36.20
N PHE A 331 -34.78 -14.99 37.30
CA PHE A 331 -33.47 -14.99 37.95
C PHE A 331 -33.35 -16.19 38.88
N MET A 332 -32.20 -16.85 38.91
CA MET A 332 -31.98 -17.96 39.83
C MET A 332 -30.56 -18.06 40.39
N GLN A 333 -30.36 -19.03 41.29
CA GLN A 333 -29.05 -19.44 41.78
C GLN A 333 -28.88 -20.94 41.54
N SER A 334 -28.40 -21.30 40.35
CA SER A 334 -28.38 -22.68 39.86
C SER A 334 -27.40 -23.57 40.65
N GLY A 335 -26.19 -23.06 40.88
CA GLY A 335 -25.04 -23.83 41.37
C GLY A 335 -23.95 -24.00 40.31
N GLY A 336 -24.30 -23.84 39.03
CA GLY A 336 -23.38 -23.81 37.89
C GLY A 336 -23.78 -24.78 36.77
N CYS A 337 -24.89 -24.53 36.08
CA CYS A 337 -25.37 -25.36 34.95
C CYS A 337 -24.50 -25.29 33.67
N GLY A 338 -23.36 -24.59 33.68
CA GLY A 338 -22.51 -24.35 32.51
C GLY A 338 -22.92 -23.16 31.64
N TRP A 339 -24.14 -22.66 31.80
CA TRP A 339 -24.74 -21.55 31.05
C TRP A 339 -24.89 -20.30 31.95
N ALA A 340 -24.93 -19.10 31.35
CA ALA A 340 -25.06 -17.84 32.10
C ALA A 340 -26.46 -17.22 32.01
N GLY A 341 -27.10 -17.38 30.86
CA GLY A 341 -28.46 -16.97 30.57
C GLY A 341 -29.07 -17.94 29.55
N MET A 342 -30.35 -17.70 29.24
CA MET A 342 -31.07 -18.25 28.09
C MET A 342 -32.26 -17.34 27.82
N GLY A 343 -32.58 -17.06 26.57
CA GLY A 343 -33.77 -16.28 26.18
C GLY A 343 -34.51 -16.91 25.01
N THR A 344 -35.84 -16.78 24.97
CA THR A 344 -36.60 -17.16 23.77
C THR A 344 -36.31 -16.19 22.63
N LEU A 345 -36.33 -16.71 21.40
CA LEU A 345 -36.29 -15.91 20.19
C LEU A 345 -37.64 -15.22 19.97
N GLY A 346 -37.62 -14.02 19.40
CA GLY A 346 -38.81 -13.22 19.16
C GLY A 346 -38.57 -12.07 18.18
N SER A 347 -39.23 -10.93 18.41
CA SER A 347 -39.11 -9.72 17.60
C SER A 347 -39.13 -8.47 18.47
N LEU A 348 -38.75 -7.31 17.91
CA LEU A 348 -38.75 -6.02 18.64
C LEU A 348 -40.08 -5.71 19.37
N HIS A 349 -41.18 -6.29 18.92
CA HIS A 349 -42.53 -6.06 19.44
C HIS A 349 -43.17 -7.33 20.02
N SER A 350 -42.44 -8.42 20.27
CA SER A 350 -42.99 -9.59 20.98
C SER A 350 -42.84 -9.46 22.49
N GLY A 351 -43.54 -10.35 23.18
CA GLY A 351 -43.14 -10.81 24.50
C GLY A 351 -41.96 -11.78 24.44
N GLY A 352 -41.88 -12.65 25.44
CA GLY A 352 -40.95 -13.77 25.50
C GLY A 352 -40.49 -14.11 26.92
N MET A 353 -39.50 -14.99 27.03
CA MET A 353 -39.04 -15.53 28.30
C MET A 353 -37.51 -15.44 28.40
N VAL A 354 -37.03 -15.21 29.62
CA VAL A 354 -35.62 -14.97 29.96
C VAL A 354 -35.29 -15.76 31.23
N TRP A 355 -34.15 -16.43 31.23
CA TRP A 355 -33.57 -17.16 32.36
C TRP A 355 -32.16 -16.61 32.58
N VAL A 356 -31.76 -16.34 33.83
CA VAL A 356 -30.43 -15.81 34.16
C VAL A 356 -29.92 -16.41 35.47
N ASP A 357 -28.76 -17.08 35.42
CA ASP A 357 -28.11 -17.60 36.61
C ASP A 357 -27.18 -16.57 37.27
N LEU A 358 -27.34 -16.38 38.58
CA LEU A 358 -26.46 -15.56 39.41
C LEU A 358 -25.33 -16.39 40.07
N ALA A 359 -25.29 -17.71 39.86
CA ALA A 359 -24.36 -18.64 40.50
C ALA A 359 -23.12 -19.03 39.68
N VAL A 360 -23.01 -18.61 38.40
CA VAL A 360 -22.01 -19.06 37.37
C VAL A 360 -20.51 -19.02 37.77
N ARG A 361 -20.13 -18.63 38.99
CA ARG A 361 -18.72 -18.65 39.47
C ARG A 361 -18.59 -19.03 40.95
N PRO A 362 -17.50 -19.72 41.32
CA PRO A 362 -17.15 -19.97 42.72
C PRO A 362 -17.12 -18.68 43.55
N GLY A 363 -17.90 -18.65 44.64
CA GLY A 363 -18.07 -17.48 45.51
C GLY A 363 -19.28 -16.60 45.20
N GLY A 364 -20.03 -16.89 44.12
CA GLY A 364 -21.28 -16.19 43.76
C GLY A 364 -21.06 -14.90 42.96
N THR A 365 -21.89 -14.68 41.95
CA THR A 365 -21.80 -13.46 41.12
C THR A 365 -22.61 -12.34 41.78
N ALA A 366 -21.95 -11.21 42.08
CA ALA A 366 -22.65 -10.01 42.52
C ALA A 366 -23.65 -9.57 41.44
N VAL A 367 -24.93 -9.43 41.82
CA VAL A 367 -26.11 -9.16 40.96
C VAL A 367 -25.82 -8.19 39.80
N SER A 368 -25.13 -7.08 40.07
CA SER A 368 -24.77 -6.06 39.06
C SER A 368 -23.86 -6.54 37.92
N ARG A 369 -23.22 -7.70 38.01
CA ARG A 369 -22.40 -8.32 36.96
C ARG A 369 -23.19 -9.20 35.99
N ALA A 370 -24.40 -9.64 36.37
CA ALA A 370 -25.32 -10.31 35.45
C ALA A 370 -26.08 -9.32 34.54
N GLN A 371 -25.85 -8.01 34.70
CA GLN A 371 -26.49 -6.97 33.88
C GLN A 371 -26.28 -7.17 32.37
N PRO A 372 -25.07 -7.47 31.86
CA PRO A 372 -24.88 -7.63 30.42
C PRO A 372 -25.50 -8.92 29.87
N THR A 373 -25.63 -9.97 30.69
CA THR A 373 -26.37 -11.20 30.35
C THR A 373 -27.86 -10.90 30.26
N LEU A 374 -28.45 -10.22 31.25
CA LEU A 374 -29.85 -9.78 31.14
C LEU A 374 -30.09 -8.89 29.90
N ASP A 375 -29.15 -8.00 29.58
CA ASP A 375 -29.22 -7.21 28.35
C ASP A 375 -29.04 -8.05 27.07
N HIS A 376 -28.41 -9.22 27.14
CA HIS A 376 -28.24 -10.20 26.05
C HIS A 376 -29.53 -10.99 25.81
N GLU A 377 -30.13 -11.57 26.86
CA GLU A 377 -31.34 -12.41 26.72
C GLU A 377 -32.54 -11.62 26.18
N PHE A 378 -32.71 -10.37 26.63
CA PHE A 378 -33.69 -9.45 26.04
C PHE A 378 -33.41 -9.18 24.54
N GLY A 379 -32.16 -9.31 24.08
CA GLY A 379 -31.80 -9.21 22.68
C GLY A 379 -32.37 -10.33 21.82
N HIS A 380 -32.35 -11.57 22.30
CA HIS A 380 -33.00 -12.71 21.64
C HIS A 380 -34.51 -12.54 21.58
N ASN A 381 -35.11 -12.09 22.69
CA ASN A 381 -36.53 -11.77 22.75
C ASN A 381 -36.89 -10.66 21.72
N PHE A 382 -35.97 -9.76 21.39
CA PHE A 382 -36.14 -8.73 20.35
C PHE A 382 -35.73 -9.17 18.93
N GLY A 383 -35.32 -10.43 18.70
CA GLY A 383 -34.96 -10.97 17.39
C GLY A 383 -33.50 -10.69 16.96
N LEU A 384 -32.62 -10.33 17.89
CA LEU A 384 -31.18 -10.29 17.64
C LEU A 384 -30.53 -11.62 18.01
N GLY A 385 -29.50 -11.98 17.26
CA GLY A 385 -28.63 -13.12 17.59
C GLY A 385 -27.20 -12.72 17.90
N HIS A 386 -26.41 -13.73 18.25
CA HIS A 386 -25.03 -13.59 18.70
C HIS A 386 -24.14 -12.77 17.75
N SER A 387 -23.13 -12.10 18.31
CA SER A 387 -22.12 -11.34 17.55
C SER A 387 -20.74 -12.00 17.69
N HIS A 388 -20.26 -12.55 16.58
CA HIS A 388 -19.04 -13.35 16.52
C HIS A 388 -17.80 -12.53 16.14
N ALA A 389 -16.62 -13.11 16.35
CA ALA A 389 -15.37 -12.63 15.75
C ALA A 389 -14.97 -13.46 14.53
N ARG A 390 -14.98 -12.87 13.32
CA ARG A 390 -14.49 -13.55 12.11
C ARG A 390 -12.97 -13.54 12.07
N HIS A 391 -12.39 -14.71 12.30
CA HIS A 391 -10.96 -14.97 12.32
C HIS A 391 -10.53 -15.76 11.08
N CYS A 392 -9.77 -15.10 10.19
CA CYS A 392 -9.21 -15.72 9.00
C CYS A 392 -7.72 -16.01 9.15
N SER A 393 -7.24 -17.13 8.61
CA SER A 393 -5.80 -17.43 8.62
C SER A 393 -4.99 -16.56 7.64
N GLY A 394 -3.86 -16.06 8.14
CA GLY A 394 -2.82 -15.40 7.36
C GLY A 394 -3.19 -14.04 6.74
N ALA A 395 -3.74 -14.07 5.54
CA ALA A 395 -3.90 -12.88 4.68
C ALA A 395 -5.34 -12.58 4.27
N ARG A 396 -6.26 -13.49 4.56
CA ARG A 396 -7.65 -13.42 4.11
C ARG A 396 -8.47 -12.59 5.11
N THR A 397 -9.57 -12.05 4.61
CA THR A 397 -10.55 -11.21 5.33
C THR A 397 -11.94 -11.52 4.76
N ASP A 398 -12.13 -12.76 4.31
CA ASP A 398 -13.05 -13.06 3.23
C ASP A 398 -14.44 -13.43 3.74
N THR A 399 -15.42 -13.26 2.85
CA THR A 399 -16.80 -13.01 3.28
C THR A 399 -17.81 -13.97 2.71
N ALA A 400 -17.37 -14.92 1.87
CA ALA A 400 -18.17 -16.04 1.44
C ALA A 400 -18.57 -16.90 2.65
N THR A 401 -19.85 -17.24 2.69
CA THR A 401 -20.45 -18.17 3.64
C THR A 401 -21.06 -19.34 2.88
N GLN A 402 -21.36 -20.41 3.60
CA GLN A 402 -22.21 -21.50 3.16
C GLN A 402 -23.36 -21.64 4.16
N ALA A 403 -24.51 -22.11 3.70
CA ALA A 403 -25.51 -22.65 4.62
C ALA A 403 -24.98 -23.97 5.19
N LYS A 404 -24.87 -24.07 6.53
CA LYS A 404 -24.85 -25.34 7.25
C LYS A 404 -26.29 -25.60 7.72
N SER A 405 -26.77 -26.83 7.63
CA SER A 405 -27.95 -27.24 8.41
C SER A 405 -27.63 -27.10 9.90
N TRP A 406 -28.62 -26.66 10.68
CA TRP A 406 -28.56 -26.49 12.12
C TRP A 406 -29.56 -27.48 12.73
N PRO A 407 -29.10 -28.66 13.21
CA PRO A 407 -29.98 -29.78 13.54
C PRO A 407 -31.07 -29.41 14.56
N SER A 408 -30.69 -28.79 15.67
CA SER A 408 -31.58 -28.53 16.81
C SER A 408 -32.66 -27.45 16.59
N THR A 409 -32.77 -26.89 15.38
CA THR A 409 -33.84 -25.94 14.99
C THR A 409 -34.40 -26.19 13.58
N GLY A 410 -33.99 -27.28 12.90
CA GLY A 410 -34.29 -27.53 11.49
C GLY A 410 -33.69 -26.48 10.51
N GLY A 411 -32.99 -25.47 11.03
CA GLY A 411 -32.67 -24.23 10.32
C GLY A 411 -31.42 -24.27 9.43
N THR A 412 -31.09 -23.11 8.85
CA THR A 412 -29.85 -22.91 8.08
C THR A 412 -29.00 -21.75 8.57
N ARG A 413 -27.81 -22.07 9.09
CA ARG A 413 -26.83 -21.14 9.67
C ARG A 413 -25.77 -20.73 8.64
N GLN A 414 -25.42 -19.44 8.56
CA GLN A 414 -24.52 -18.88 7.53
C GLN A 414 -23.04 -18.87 7.97
N VAL A 415 -22.43 -20.06 8.02
CA VAL A 415 -21.04 -20.23 8.48
C VAL A 415 -20.00 -19.75 7.45
N PRO A 416 -18.83 -19.22 7.86
CA PRO A 416 -17.73 -18.84 6.96
C PRO A 416 -17.16 -20.03 6.18
N LEU A 417 -16.67 -19.77 4.96
CA LEU A 417 -15.81 -20.72 4.26
C LEU A 417 -14.36 -20.71 4.77
N ALA A 418 -13.77 -21.90 4.84
CA ALA A 418 -12.38 -22.09 5.23
C ALA A 418 -11.40 -21.30 4.32
N PRO A 419 -10.30 -20.76 4.87
CA PRO A 419 -9.81 -20.88 6.24
C PRO A 419 -10.15 -19.63 7.07
N CYS A 420 -11.42 -19.22 7.07
CA CYS A 420 -12.01 -18.34 8.06
C CYS A 420 -12.94 -19.14 8.95
N SER A 421 -12.91 -18.88 10.25
CA SER A 421 -13.90 -19.30 11.24
C SER A 421 -14.53 -18.07 11.88
N ASP A 422 -15.73 -18.22 12.43
CA ASP A 422 -16.34 -17.26 13.35
C ASP A 422 -16.23 -17.86 14.74
N ILE A 423 -15.91 -17.02 15.74
CA ILE A 423 -15.89 -17.46 17.15
C ILE A 423 -17.07 -16.84 17.89
N GLU A 424 -17.90 -17.70 18.48
CA GLU A 424 -19.07 -17.36 19.29
C GLU A 424 -18.69 -16.37 20.41
N TYR A 425 -19.56 -15.39 20.69
CA TYR A 425 -19.33 -14.25 21.61
C TYR A 425 -18.02 -13.46 21.39
N GLY A 426 -17.37 -13.60 20.22
CA GLY A 426 -16.08 -12.97 19.97
C GLY A 426 -16.13 -11.44 19.81
N ASP A 427 -17.30 -10.84 19.56
CA ASP A 427 -17.45 -9.41 19.33
C ASP A 427 -17.86 -8.62 20.57
N HIS A 428 -16.90 -8.35 21.44
CA HIS A 428 -17.13 -7.58 22.67
C HIS A 428 -17.56 -6.10 22.44
N TRP A 429 -17.70 -5.61 21.20
CA TRP A 429 -18.35 -4.32 20.88
C TRP A 429 -19.87 -4.44 20.62
N SER A 430 -20.48 -5.60 20.83
CA SER A 430 -21.93 -5.85 20.74
C SER A 430 -22.42 -6.53 22.04
N PRO A 431 -23.64 -6.26 22.54
CA PRO A 431 -24.19 -6.99 23.69
C PRO A 431 -24.33 -8.49 23.36
N MET A 432 -24.71 -8.81 22.12
CA MET A 432 -24.82 -10.19 21.64
C MET A 432 -23.45 -10.86 21.41
N GLY A 433 -22.34 -10.11 21.54
CA GLY A 433 -20.97 -10.62 21.51
C GLY A 433 -20.29 -10.54 22.88
N PHE A 434 -21.10 -10.64 23.95
CA PHE A 434 -20.65 -10.55 25.32
C PHE A 434 -20.58 -11.93 25.97
N ASP A 435 -19.45 -12.23 26.59
CA ASP A 435 -19.26 -13.39 27.48
C ASP A 435 -19.00 -12.88 28.91
N ASN A 436 -19.51 -13.61 29.90
CA ASN A 436 -19.40 -13.30 31.32
C ASN A 436 -17.94 -13.13 31.82
N SER A 437 -16.92 -13.59 31.07
CA SER A 437 -15.48 -13.38 31.32
C SER A 437 -15.07 -11.93 31.57
N LEU A 438 -15.75 -10.95 30.96
CA LEU A 438 -15.25 -9.58 30.74
C LEU A 438 -15.27 -8.63 31.95
N ARG A 439 -15.78 -9.04 33.12
CA ARG A 439 -15.78 -8.29 34.41
C ARG A 439 -16.42 -6.89 34.42
N THR A 440 -17.07 -6.45 33.35
CA THR A 440 -17.84 -5.19 33.27
C THR A 440 -19.29 -5.39 33.73
N THR A 441 -19.93 -4.29 34.14
CA THR A 441 -21.36 -4.23 34.51
C THR A 441 -22.19 -3.41 33.50
N LYS A 442 -21.64 -3.17 32.31
CA LYS A 442 -22.24 -2.29 31.29
C LYS A 442 -22.07 -2.86 29.88
N SER A 443 -23.18 -2.95 29.17
CA SER A 443 -23.31 -3.44 27.81
C SER A 443 -22.89 -2.39 26.75
N PRO A 444 -22.19 -2.78 25.66
CA PRO A 444 -21.76 -1.85 24.61
C PRO A 444 -22.94 -1.36 23.75
N SER A 445 -22.70 -0.40 22.86
CA SER A 445 -23.70 0.01 21.85
C SER A 445 -24.04 -1.14 20.89
N LEU A 446 -25.32 -1.30 20.51
CA LEU A 446 -25.70 -2.13 19.36
C LEU A 446 -24.97 -1.67 18.09
N THR A 447 -24.56 -2.65 17.28
CA THR A 447 -23.93 -2.40 15.97
C THR A 447 -24.91 -1.83 14.96
N ILE A 448 -24.39 -1.20 13.89
CA ILE A 448 -25.22 -0.75 12.76
C ILE A 448 -26.10 -1.87 12.17
N PRO A 449 -25.61 -3.09 11.85
CA PRO A 449 -26.46 -4.17 11.35
C PRO A 449 -27.61 -4.54 12.30
N GLN A 450 -27.33 -4.72 13.60
CA GLN A 450 -28.37 -5.03 14.59
C GLN A 450 -29.44 -3.92 14.67
N ARG A 451 -29.01 -2.65 14.62
CA ARG A 451 -29.93 -1.50 14.58
C ARG A 451 -30.73 -1.42 13.27
N GLU A 452 -30.24 -1.96 12.16
CA GLU A 452 -30.98 -2.04 10.90
C GLU A 452 -32.03 -3.16 10.94
N ALA A 453 -31.72 -4.34 11.48
CA ALA A 453 -32.68 -5.44 11.61
C ALA A 453 -33.87 -5.08 12.51
N LEU A 454 -33.62 -4.40 13.63
CA LEU A 454 -34.69 -3.87 14.48
C LEU A 454 -35.41 -2.64 13.85
N GLY A 455 -34.97 -2.12 12.70
CA GLY A 455 -35.56 -0.92 12.09
C GLY A 455 -35.35 0.39 12.88
N VAL A 456 -34.50 0.39 13.92
CA VAL A 456 -34.32 1.50 14.87
C VAL A 456 -33.30 2.56 14.44
N LEU A 457 -32.73 2.43 13.24
CA LEU A 457 -31.85 3.44 12.64
C LEU A 457 -32.64 4.66 12.16
N GLN A 458 -32.36 5.83 12.76
CA GLN A 458 -32.87 7.12 12.27
C GLN A 458 -32.56 7.33 10.78
N SER A 459 -33.42 8.06 10.06
CA SER A 459 -33.16 8.42 8.65
C SER A 459 -31.81 9.13 8.48
N GLY A 460 -31.11 8.83 7.38
CA GLY A 460 -29.76 9.35 7.09
C GLY A 460 -28.61 8.73 7.90
N SER A 461 -28.88 7.79 8.82
CA SER A 461 -27.83 7.11 9.62
C SER A 461 -26.98 6.13 8.83
N LEU A 462 -27.57 5.53 7.80
CA LEU A 462 -26.99 4.45 7.03
C LEU A 462 -27.08 4.80 5.54
N GLN A 463 -25.96 4.71 4.84
CA GLN A 463 -25.91 4.88 3.39
C GLN A 463 -25.62 3.54 2.73
N ASN A 464 -26.45 3.16 1.76
CA ASN A 464 -26.14 2.07 0.83
C ASN A 464 -24.99 2.51 -0.09
N VAL A 465 -23.92 1.74 -0.16
CA VAL A 465 -22.73 2.05 -0.95
C VAL A 465 -22.42 0.90 -1.91
N SER A 466 -22.51 1.19 -3.20
CA SER A 466 -22.18 0.27 -4.29
C SER A 466 -21.53 1.05 -5.42
N SER A 467 -20.55 0.47 -6.11
CA SER A 467 -19.95 1.09 -7.28
C SER A 467 -19.37 0.09 -8.27
N SER A 468 -19.07 0.56 -9.48
CA SER A 468 -18.48 -0.22 -10.54
C SER A 468 -16.97 -0.46 -10.32
N ALA A 469 -16.41 -1.34 -11.14
CA ALA A 469 -15.04 -1.82 -11.00
C ALA A 469 -13.99 -0.69 -11.10
N GLY A 470 -13.22 -0.48 -10.02
CA GLY A 470 -12.12 0.49 -9.99
C GLY A 470 -12.51 1.90 -9.54
N VAL A 471 -13.74 2.10 -9.05
CA VAL A 471 -14.17 3.36 -8.42
C VAL A 471 -13.74 3.41 -6.96
N THR A 472 -13.35 4.61 -6.50
CA THR A 472 -13.02 4.93 -5.10
C THR A 472 -14.01 5.98 -4.61
N GLN A 473 -14.58 5.78 -3.43
CA GLN A 473 -15.50 6.72 -2.77
C GLN A 473 -14.99 7.04 -1.36
N THR A 474 -15.28 8.24 -0.86
CA THR A 474 -14.86 8.70 0.47
C THR A 474 -16.05 9.27 1.22
N PHE A 475 -16.20 8.90 2.48
CA PHE A 475 -17.32 9.25 3.36
C PHE A 475 -16.77 9.77 4.69
N THR A 476 -17.56 10.59 5.40
CA THR A 476 -17.27 10.96 6.79
C THR A 476 -18.35 10.36 7.66
N LEU A 477 -18.01 9.31 8.40
CA LEU A 477 -18.89 8.73 9.41
C LEU A 477 -18.78 9.54 10.70
N ARG A 478 -19.92 9.73 11.37
CA ARG A 478 -20.00 10.05 12.79
C ARG A 478 -19.91 8.77 13.61
N SER A 479 -19.44 8.89 14.83
CA SER A 479 -19.40 7.79 15.80
C SER A 479 -20.81 7.45 16.32
N LEU A 480 -21.01 6.21 16.79
CA LEU A 480 -22.35 5.73 17.18
C LEU A 480 -23.01 6.51 18.33
N ASP A 481 -22.22 7.19 19.17
CA ASP A 481 -22.73 8.07 20.24
C ASP A 481 -23.36 9.38 19.76
N GLN A 482 -23.18 9.73 18.48
CA GLN A 482 -23.65 11.01 17.93
C GLN A 482 -25.13 10.93 17.54
N GLY A 483 -25.98 11.79 18.11
CA GLY A 483 -27.45 11.73 17.95
C GLY A 483 -28.03 11.97 16.54
N SER A 484 -27.23 12.32 15.53
CA SER A 484 -27.70 12.50 14.15
C SER A 484 -26.59 12.37 13.09
N GLY A 485 -26.99 12.21 11.83
CA GLY A 485 -26.10 12.12 10.66
C GLY A 485 -25.59 10.71 10.35
N LEU A 486 -24.80 10.60 9.26
CA LEU A 486 -24.30 9.33 8.75
C LEU A 486 -23.35 8.64 9.74
N ARG A 487 -23.71 7.44 10.22
CA ARG A 487 -22.99 6.64 11.22
C ARG A 487 -22.51 5.28 10.71
N GLY A 488 -23.14 4.76 9.65
CA GLY A 488 -22.76 3.51 9.00
C GLY A 488 -22.81 3.56 7.47
N LEU A 489 -22.04 2.70 6.83
CA LEU A 489 -22.15 2.38 5.40
C LEU A 489 -22.58 0.93 5.24
N LYS A 490 -23.62 0.63 4.44
CA LYS A 490 -23.99 -0.72 3.99
C LYS A 490 -23.36 -0.94 2.62
N VAL A 491 -22.20 -1.58 2.61
CA VAL A 491 -21.32 -1.70 1.46
C VAL A 491 -21.62 -3.01 0.71
N LYS A 492 -22.08 -2.89 -0.53
CA LYS A 492 -22.47 -4.05 -1.34
C LYS A 492 -21.27 -4.70 -2.01
N SER A 493 -21.16 -6.02 -1.90
CA SER A 493 -20.11 -6.81 -2.56
C SER A 493 -20.55 -7.18 -3.99
N PRO A 494 -19.84 -6.78 -5.06
CA PRO A 494 -20.20 -7.12 -6.44
C PRO A 494 -19.90 -8.58 -6.84
N THR A 495 -19.69 -9.47 -5.86
CA THR A 495 -19.67 -10.94 -6.00
C THR A 495 -20.35 -11.55 -4.78
N SER A 496 -20.88 -12.78 -4.91
CA SER A 496 -21.85 -13.47 -4.04
C SER A 496 -21.47 -13.74 -2.56
N GLY A 497 -20.46 -13.06 -2.02
CA GLY A 497 -20.03 -13.15 -0.63
C GLY A 497 -20.64 -12.10 0.30
N GLY A 498 -21.89 -11.68 0.08
CA GLY A 498 -22.72 -10.83 0.97
C GLY A 498 -22.28 -9.38 1.24
N ASP A 499 -23.26 -8.50 1.48
CA ASP A 499 -23.06 -7.11 1.92
C ASP A 499 -22.36 -7.05 3.30
N PHE A 500 -21.69 -5.94 3.61
CA PHE A 500 -21.08 -5.70 4.93
C PHE A 500 -21.19 -4.25 5.37
N TYR A 501 -21.01 -4.01 6.67
CA TYR A 501 -21.19 -2.70 7.30
C TYR A 501 -19.86 -2.11 7.73
N VAL A 502 -19.72 -0.79 7.59
CA VAL A 502 -18.61 -0.03 8.17
C VAL A 502 -19.18 0.97 9.17
N GLU A 503 -18.73 0.90 10.42
CA GLU A 503 -19.16 1.78 11.51
C GLU A 503 -17.95 2.40 12.25
N TYR A 504 -18.16 3.51 12.96
CA TYR A 504 -17.12 4.15 13.78
C TYR A 504 -17.42 4.06 15.28
N ARG A 505 -16.51 3.43 16.05
CA ARG A 505 -16.58 3.37 17.51
C ARG A 505 -15.51 4.26 18.14
N SER A 506 -16.00 5.29 18.83
CA SER A 506 -15.24 6.34 19.51
C SER A 506 -14.82 5.97 20.94
N GLY A 507 -15.45 4.94 21.54
CA GLY A 507 -15.38 4.69 22.98
C GLY A 507 -16.17 5.70 23.83
N ALA A 508 -17.07 6.47 23.23
CA ALA A 508 -17.93 7.44 23.90
C ALA A 508 -19.40 6.97 23.99
N GLY A 509 -20.27 7.75 24.62
CA GLY A 509 -21.70 7.44 24.77
C GLY A 509 -21.93 6.12 25.52
N GLN A 510 -22.68 5.19 24.92
CA GLN A 510 -22.91 3.88 25.52
C GLN A 510 -21.62 3.05 25.65
N ASP A 511 -20.61 3.26 24.81
CA ASP A 511 -19.31 2.59 24.94
C ASP A 511 -18.41 3.22 26.04
N SER A 512 -18.81 4.35 26.62
CA SER A 512 -18.01 5.07 27.62
C SER A 512 -17.89 4.30 28.93
N GLY A 513 -16.66 4.12 29.42
CA GLY A 513 -16.34 3.46 30.69
C GLY A 513 -16.13 1.94 30.58
N VAL A 514 -16.25 1.35 29.39
CA VAL A 514 -16.01 -0.08 29.16
C VAL A 514 -14.54 -0.27 28.72
N PRO A 515 -13.79 -1.29 29.22
CA PRO A 515 -12.32 -1.26 29.24
C PRO A 515 -11.63 -1.23 27.87
N TRP A 516 -12.29 -1.63 26.78
CA TRP A 516 -11.69 -1.78 25.45
C TRP A 516 -11.30 -0.48 24.73
N SER A 517 -11.31 0.66 25.43
CA SER A 517 -10.92 1.97 24.89
C SER A 517 -9.40 2.19 24.87
N ASN A 518 -8.62 1.42 25.64
CA ASN A 518 -7.17 1.62 25.80
C ASN A 518 -6.28 0.89 24.77
N GLY A 519 -6.81 -0.06 24.01
CA GLY A 519 -6.03 -0.83 23.03
C GLY A 519 -5.37 -2.09 23.58
N ASP A 520 -5.91 -2.66 24.66
CA ASP A 520 -5.39 -3.85 25.32
C ASP A 520 -5.48 -5.11 24.42
N LEU A 521 -4.52 -6.03 24.63
CA LEU A 521 -4.58 -7.39 24.11
C LEU A 521 -5.51 -8.23 24.99
N TRP A 522 -6.51 -8.87 24.39
CA TRP A 522 -7.37 -9.82 25.09
C TRP A 522 -7.08 -11.26 24.65
N TYR A 523 -7.17 -12.16 25.63
CA TYR A 523 -6.91 -13.59 25.50
C TYR A 523 -7.82 -14.34 26.48
N THR A 524 -9.12 -14.34 26.18
CA THR A 524 -10.05 -15.38 26.68
C THR A 524 -10.00 -16.57 25.71
N PRO A 525 -10.57 -17.73 26.05
CA PRO A 525 -10.64 -18.87 25.13
C PRO A 525 -11.17 -18.48 23.74
N ASN A 526 -12.16 -17.58 23.69
CA ASN A 526 -12.92 -17.24 22.49
C ASN A 526 -12.34 -16.05 21.67
N VAL A 527 -11.35 -15.29 22.16
CA VAL A 527 -10.77 -14.14 21.41
C VAL A 527 -9.24 -14.10 21.36
N GLN A 528 -8.58 -15.26 21.49
CA GLN A 528 -7.13 -15.41 21.57
C GLN A 528 -6.32 -14.48 20.64
N GLY A 529 -5.59 -13.53 21.25
CA GLY A 529 -4.56 -12.73 20.59
C GLY A 529 -5.09 -11.55 19.75
N THR A 530 -6.28 -11.05 20.05
CA THR A 530 -6.86 -9.88 19.37
C THR A 530 -6.76 -8.61 20.22
N TYR A 531 -6.28 -7.54 19.59
CA TYR A 531 -6.30 -6.17 20.13
C TYR A 531 -7.70 -5.55 20.00
N ILE A 532 -8.18 -4.93 21.07
CA ILE A 532 -9.46 -4.23 21.08
C ILE A 532 -9.22 -2.75 21.39
N SER A 533 -9.55 -1.87 20.43
CA SER A 533 -9.32 -0.41 20.51
C SER A 533 -10.45 0.38 19.86
N THR A 534 -10.44 1.71 19.96
CA THR A 534 -11.34 2.60 19.21
C THR A 534 -10.90 2.73 17.74
N GLY A 535 -11.85 2.93 16.81
CA GLY A 535 -11.56 2.97 15.38
C GLY A 535 -12.72 2.56 14.48
N LEU A 536 -12.46 2.36 13.18
CA LEU A 536 -13.45 1.84 12.25
C LEU A 536 -13.57 0.33 12.40
N ARG A 537 -14.79 -0.16 12.62
CA ARG A 537 -15.10 -1.60 12.57
C ARG A 537 -15.66 -1.95 11.21
N VAL A 538 -15.41 -3.18 10.77
CA VAL A 538 -16.16 -3.78 9.66
C VAL A 538 -16.90 -4.98 10.21
N VAL A 539 -18.22 -4.92 10.12
CA VAL A 539 -19.15 -5.88 10.74
C VAL A 539 -20.01 -6.44 9.63
N LYS A 540 -20.27 -7.74 9.61
CA LYS A 540 -21.34 -8.33 8.81
C LYS A 540 -22.56 -8.58 9.67
N GLY A 541 -23.74 -8.49 9.05
CA GLY A 541 -24.96 -9.11 9.53
C GLY A 541 -25.35 -10.21 8.57
N TYR A 542 -25.84 -11.33 9.11
CA TYR A 542 -26.42 -12.42 8.36
C TYR A 542 -27.84 -12.59 8.89
N PRO A 543 -28.87 -12.67 8.04
CA PRO A 543 -30.08 -13.34 8.45
C PRO A 543 -29.71 -14.83 8.59
N GLU A 544 -29.74 -15.35 9.80
CA GLU A 544 -29.80 -16.79 9.99
C GLU A 544 -31.26 -17.18 9.78
N THR A 545 -31.49 -17.79 8.62
CA THR A 545 -32.79 -18.33 8.22
C THR A 545 -32.87 -19.76 8.73
N TRP A 546 -33.24 -19.87 9.99
CA TRP A 546 -34.19 -20.89 10.41
C TRP A 546 -35.50 -20.71 9.60
N SER A 547 -36.37 -21.73 9.57
CA SER A 547 -37.31 -21.96 8.46
C SER A 547 -38.44 -20.92 8.36
N GLY A 548 -38.21 -19.78 7.70
CA GLY A 548 -39.21 -18.73 7.49
C GLY A 548 -38.73 -17.39 8.00
N GLY A 549 -38.53 -17.30 9.32
CA GLY A 549 -38.10 -16.08 10.00
C GLY A 549 -36.60 -15.79 9.96
N ARG A 550 -36.17 -14.83 10.80
CA ARG A 550 -34.80 -14.28 10.78
C ARG A 550 -34.30 -13.82 12.14
N GLU A 551 -33.35 -14.56 12.69
CA GLU A 551 -32.43 -14.02 13.69
C GLU A 551 -31.31 -13.26 12.96
N LEU A 552 -30.98 -12.02 13.37
CA LEU A 552 -29.78 -11.36 12.82
C LEU A 552 -28.54 -11.59 13.69
N ARG A 553 -27.81 -12.68 13.42
CA ARG A 553 -26.43 -12.82 13.90
C ARG A 553 -25.50 -11.83 13.19
N THR A 554 -24.47 -11.37 13.89
CA THR A 554 -23.45 -10.47 13.35
C THR A 554 -22.05 -11.03 13.51
N SER A 555 -21.07 -10.49 12.76
CA SER A 555 -19.67 -10.82 13.00
C SER A 555 -18.73 -9.66 12.69
N VAL A 556 -17.84 -9.33 13.62
CA VAL A 556 -16.77 -8.36 13.39
C VAL A 556 -15.63 -9.01 12.63
N ILE A 557 -15.20 -8.43 11.50
CA ILE A 557 -14.11 -9.00 10.70
C ILE A 557 -12.78 -8.44 11.20
N ALA A 558 -11.99 -9.29 11.87
CA ALA A 558 -10.67 -8.90 12.35
C ALA A 558 -9.72 -8.54 11.19
N HIS A 559 -8.90 -7.50 11.38
CA HIS A 559 -7.82 -7.15 10.46
C HIS A 559 -6.46 -7.53 11.03
N THR A 560 -5.54 -7.97 10.16
CA THR A 560 -4.20 -8.44 10.59
C THR A 560 -3.14 -7.37 10.35
N VAL A 561 -2.58 -6.82 11.44
CA VAL A 561 -1.42 -5.92 11.41
C VAL A 561 -0.14 -6.76 11.43
N ARG A 562 0.66 -6.69 10.36
CA ARG A 562 1.76 -7.64 10.11
C ARG A 562 3.12 -7.27 10.72
N SER A 563 3.29 -6.05 11.22
CA SER A 563 4.60 -5.53 11.61
C SER A 563 4.49 -4.24 12.42
N GLY A 564 5.24 -4.14 13.51
CA GLY A 564 5.23 -3.02 14.45
C GLY A 564 5.02 -3.51 15.88
N PRO A 565 4.91 -2.60 16.88
CA PRO A 565 4.52 -2.98 18.23
C PRO A 565 3.07 -3.53 18.28
N ASP A 566 2.18 -3.00 17.45
CA ASP A 566 0.78 -3.42 17.30
C ASP A 566 0.59 -4.68 16.41
N ALA A 567 1.58 -5.56 16.28
CA ALA A 567 1.48 -6.71 15.37
C ALA A 567 0.56 -7.81 15.93
N GLY A 568 -0.53 -8.13 15.23
CA GLY A 568 -1.56 -9.09 15.66
C GLY A 568 -2.88 -8.95 14.90
N LYS A 569 -3.95 -9.56 15.43
CA LYS A 569 -5.34 -9.33 14.98
C LYS A 569 -5.94 -8.12 15.70
N HIS A 570 -6.79 -7.36 15.05
CA HIS A 570 -7.44 -6.15 15.59
C HIS A 570 -8.91 -6.10 15.13
N TYR A 571 -9.84 -5.69 16.00
CA TYR A 571 -11.24 -5.46 15.59
C TYR A 571 -11.49 -4.04 15.01
N THR A 572 -10.53 -3.13 15.12
CA THR A 572 -10.69 -1.72 14.72
C THR A 572 -9.53 -1.18 13.89
N ILE A 573 -9.83 -0.82 12.64
CA ILE A 573 -8.90 -0.21 11.68
C ILE A 573 -8.52 1.20 12.19
N LYS A 574 -7.26 1.37 12.61
CA LYS A 574 -6.72 2.66 13.09
C LYS A 574 -6.39 3.61 11.91
N PRO A 575 -6.28 4.94 12.11
CA PRO A 575 -5.94 5.89 11.04
C PRO A 575 -4.71 5.51 10.22
N GLY A 576 -4.82 5.68 8.90
CA GLY A 576 -3.79 5.29 7.92
C GLY A 576 -3.75 3.78 7.61
N GLN A 577 -4.51 2.94 8.32
CA GLN A 577 -4.65 1.51 8.04
C GLN A 577 -5.86 1.22 7.13
N GLY A 578 -5.88 0.04 6.54
CA GLY A 578 -7.02 -0.46 5.77
C GLY A 578 -7.05 -1.97 5.69
N ASN A 579 -8.25 -2.54 5.55
CA ASN A 579 -8.50 -3.97 5.54
C ASN A 579 -9.25 -4.40 4.26
N GLY A 580 -9.20 -5.69 3.94
CA GLY A 580 -9.73 -6.26 2.71
C GLY A 580 -8.63 -6.82 1.78
N PRO A 581 -9.02 -7.59 0.74
CA PRO A 581 -10.32 -7.47 0.08
C PRO A 581 -11.44 -8.33 0.69
N TYR A 582 -12.54 -7.68 1.06
CA TYR A 582 -13.82 -8.29 1.46
C TYR A 582 -14.60 -8.74 0.22
N GLY A 583 -15.22 -9.91 0.23
CA GLY A 583 -15.90 -10.50 -0.95
C GLY A 583 -14.95 -10.69 -2.13
N ALA A 584 -13.67 -10.90 -1.84
CA ALA A 584 -12.53 -10.66 -2.72
C ALA A 584 -12.55 -9.32 -3.51
N THR A 585 -13.43 -8.36 -3.20
CA THR A 585 -13.82 -7.23 -4.07
C THR A 585 -13.63 -5.84 -3.47
N VAL A 586 -13.90 -5.61 -2.19
CA VAL A 586 -13.90 -4.25 -1.62
C VAL A 586 -12.80 -4.08 -0.58
N ARG A 587 -12.18 -2.89 -0.53
CA ARG A 587 -11.22 -2.50 0.53
C ARG A 587 -11.77 -1.30 1.30
N VAL A 588 -11.65 -1.35 2.63
CA VAL A 588 -12.01 -0.27 3.55
C VAL A 588 -10.74 0.32 4.15
N THR A 589 -10.57 1.63 4.08
CA THR A 589 -9.41 2.35 4.65
C THR A 589 -9.88 3.41 5.64
N ASN A 590 -9.32 3.42 6.85
CA ASN A 590 -9.44 4.56 7.76
C ASN A 590 -8.42 5.63 7.32
N VAL A 591 -8.89 6.74 6.76
CA VAL A 591 -8.01 7.83 6.29
C VAL A 591 -7.54 8.66 7.49
N SER A 592 -8.48 9.04 8.36
CA SER A 592 -8.26 9.82 9.58
C SER A 592 -9.49 9.71 10.49
N ASN A 593 -9.33 9.99 11.79
CA ASN A 593 -10.45 10.17 12.70
C ASN A 593 -10.24 11.34 13.68
N THR A 594 -11.33 11.71 14.33
CA THR A 594 -11.43 12.65 15.46
C THR A 594 -12.20 11.95 16.59
N ARG A 595 -12.44 12.62 17.72
CA ARG A 595 -13.27 12.04 18.79
C ARG A 595 -14.68 11.66 18.34
N THR A 596 -15.26 12.38 17.37
CA THR A 596 -16.67 12.20 16.96
C THR A 596 -16.87 11.77 15.51
N THR A 597 -15.84 11.81 14.66
CA THR A 597 -15.93 11.45 13.23
C THR A 597 -14.75 10.60 12.73
N ALA A 598 -14.95 9.86 11.64
CA ALA A 598 -13.90 9.16 10.91
C ALA A 598 -14.10 9.29 9.38
N THR A 599 -13.02 9.63 8.67
CA THR A 599 -12.99 9.68 7.21
C THR A 599 -12.66 8.29 6.66
N VAL A 600 -13.64 7.68 5.98
CA VAL A 600 -13.60 6.32 5.44
C VAL A 600 -13.40 6.39 3.94
N ARG A 601 -12.44 5.63 3.40
CA ARG A 601 -12.33 5.40 1.95
C ARG A 601 -12.73 3.97 1.61
N ILE A 602 -13.67 3.82 0.69
CA ILE A 602 -14.13 2.55 0.14
C ILE A 602 -13.61 2.44 -1.29
N ASP A 603 -12.82 1.41 -1.56
CA ASP A 603 -12.25 1.13 -2.89
C ASP A 603 -12.93 -0.12 -3.47
N PHE A 604 -13.66 0.00 -4.60
CA PHE A 604 -14.42 -1.08 -5.24
C PHE A 604 -13.63 -1.82 -6.34
N LYS A 605 -13.92 -3.13 -6.53
CA LYS A 605 -12.99 -4.04 -7.24
C LYS A 605 -12.70 -3.66 -8.70
N GLY A 606 -11.54 -3.08 -8.88
CA GLY A 606 -10.58 -3.65 -9.81
C GLY A 606 -9.33 -4.06 -9.02
N PHE A 607 -9.22 -5.32 -8.58
CA PHE A 607 -8.14 -5.83 -7.72
C PHE A 607 -7.73 -7.28 -8.06
N ARG A 608 -7.24 -7.53 -9.27
CA ARG A 608 -6.61 -8.81 -9.66
C ARG A 608 -5.40 -9.08 -8.76
N SER A 609 -5.27 -10.32 -8.30
CA SER A 609 -4.17 -10.83 -7.46
C SER A 609 -2.89 -11.09 -8.29
N GLY A 610 -2.38 -10.04 -8.94
CA GLY A 610 -1.15 -10.06 -9.74
C GLY A 610 0.07 -9.57 -8.96
N GLY A 611 0.66 -10.42 -8.12
CA GLY A 611 1.85 -10.07 -7.34
C GLY A 611 3.13 -10.00 -8.20
N LYS A 612 3.38 -8.88 -8.90
CA LYS A 612 4.66 -8.66 -9.58
C LYS A 612 5.82 -8.77 -8.58
N LYS A 613 6.80 -9.64 -8.84
CA LYS A 613 8.07 -9.68 -8.11
C LYS A 613 8.95 -8.50 -8.53
N VAL A 614 8.54 -7.29 -8.13
CA VAL A 614 9.18 -6.03 -8.50
C VAL A 614 10.61 -6.03 -7.96
N THR A 615 11.59 -6.04 -8.84
CA THR A 615 12.97 -5.76 -8.44
C THR A 615 13.22 -4.26 -8.58
N THR A 616 13.04 -3.53 -7.48
CA THR A 616 13.29 -2.10 -7.38
C THR A 616 14.79 -1.86 -7.27
N SER A 617 15.34 -0.96 -8.09
CA SER A 617 16.76 -0.61 -8.06
C SER A 617 16.98 0.90 -8.08
N VAL A 618 18.00 1.36 -7.36
CA VAL A 618 18.48 2.74 -7.39
C VAL A 618 19.45 2.87 -8.56
N VAL A 619 18.96 3.37 -9.70
CA VAL A 619 19.76 3.50 -10.92
C VAL A 619 20.26 4.94 -11.05
N GLY A 620 21.57 5.11 -10.89
CA GLY A 620 22.31 6.28 -11.38
C GLY A 620 23.21 5.86 -12.55
N GLY A 621 23.46 6.78 -13.49
CA GLY A 621 24.37 6.57 -14.64
C GLY A 621 25.85 6.56 -14.26
N GLY A 622 26.20 5.85 -13.20
CA GLY A 622 27.43 5.97 -12.43
C GLY A 622 27.14 5.93 -10.92
N SER A 623 28.17 5.68 -10.13
CA SER A 623 28.13 5.58 -8.65
C SER A 623 27.29 6.68 -7.99
N ALA A 624 26.44 6.31 -7.04
CA ALA A 624 25.64 7.26 -6.27
C ALA A 624 26.52 8.28 -5.53
N THR A 625 26.49 9.53 -5.99
CA THR A 625 27.24 10.68 -5.46
C THR A 625 26.30 11.88 -5.28
N PRO A 626 26.48 12.73 -4.26
CA PRO A 626 25.78 14.01 -4.17
C PRO A 626 25.84 14.83 -5.47
N GLY A 627 24.76 15.56 -5.77
CA GLY A 627 24.62 16.35 -7.00
C GLY A 627 24.27 15.53 -8.25
N LYS A 628 24.06 14.21 -8.14
CA LYS A 628 23.50 13.36 -9.20
C LYS A 628 22.07 12.93 -8.85
N ASP A 629 21.28 12.76 -9.90
CA ASP A 629 19.94 12.23 -9.79
C ASP A 629 19.99 10.70 -9.85
N VAL A 630 19.35 10.06 -8.88
CA VAL A 630 19.08 8.62 -8.90
C VAL A 630 17.63 8.40 -9.28
N LYS A 631 17.39 7.42 -10.14
CA LYS A 631 16.05 7.03 -10.58
C LYS A 631 15.66 5.70 -9.95
N ALA A 632 14.42 5.60 -9.49
CA ALA A 632 13.81 4.32 -9.18
C ALA A 632 13.53 3.58 -10.49
N ALA A 633 14.20 2.45 -10.71
CA ALA A 633 13.91 1.57 -11.83
C ALA A 633 13.21 0.31 -11.33
N LEU A 634 11.97 0.11 -11.79
CA LEU A 634 11.21 -1.12 -11.57
C LEU A 634 11.47 -2.11 -12.71
N SER A 635 11.93 -3.30 -12.36
CA SER A 635 12.09 -4.41 -13.31
C SER A 635 11.27 -5.64 -12.88
N GLY A 636 11.14 -6.59 -13.80
CA GLY A 636 10.32 -7.81 -13.64
C GLY A 636 9.02 -7.78 -14.45
N SER A 637 8.64 -8.95 -14.95
CA SER A 637 7.40 -9.22 -15.70
C SER A 637 6.17 -9.22 -14.78
N TRP A 638 5.01 -8.91 -15.35
CA TRP A 638 3.72 -9.18 -14.70
C TRP A 638 3.28 -10.60 -15.00
N THR A 639 3.62 -11.54 -14.12
CA THR A 639 2.95 -12.85 -14.10
C THR A 639 1.63 -12.73 -13.34
N SER A 640 0.53 -12.66 -14.09
CA SER A 640 -0.80 -13.01 -13.57
C SER A 640 -1.37 -14.12 -14.46
N GLN A 641 -2.25 -14.96 -13.93
CA GLN A 641 -2.94 -15.98 -14.72
C GLN A 641 -3.97 -15.39 -15.71
N LEU A 642 -4.14 -14.05 -15.73
CA LEU A 642 -5.18 -13.33 -16.46
C LEU A 642 -4.65 -12.06 -17.18
N GLY A 643 -3.39 -12.08 -17.63
CA GLY A 643 -2.80 -11.03 -18.48
C GLY A 643 -2.14 -9.85 -17.76
N THR A 644 -1.83 -8.79 -18.54
CA THR A 644 -1.00 -7.64 -18.15
C THR A 644 -1.85 -6.36 -17.97
N PRO A 645 -1.57 -5.47 -17.00
CA PRO A 645 -2.26 -4.18 -16.88
C PRO A 645 -2.02 -3.26 -18.09
N THR A 646 -3.05 -2.54 -18.54
CA THR A 646 -2.93 -1.53 -19.62
C THR A 646 -2.30 -0.22 -19.17
N LYS A 647 -2.46 0.15 -17.90
CA LYS A 647 -1.86 1.34 -17.28
C LYS A 647 -1.43 1.02 -15.84
N ILE A 648 -0.26 1.52 -15.44
CA ILE A 648 0.31 1.35 -14.11
C ILE A 648 0.69 2.73 -13.57
N THR A 649 0.35 2.97 -12.31
CA THR A 649 0.76 4.14 -11.54
C THR A 649 1.81 3.69 -10.51
N GLU A 650 2.78 4.53 -10.20
CA GLU A 650 3.84 4.21 -9.24
C GLU A 650 3.97 5.33 -8.21
N SER A 651 3.92 4.99 -6.92
CA SER A 651 4.23 5.93 -5.83
C SER A 651 5.57 5.55 -5.19
N TYR A 652 6.36 6.56 -4.85
CA TYR A 652 7.74 6.41 -4.41
C TYR A 652 7.92 7.07 -3.05
N GLN A 653 8.81 6.52 -2.22
CA GLN A 653 9.35 7.19 -1.04
C GLN A 653 10.84 6.87 -0.93
N TRP A 654 11.68 7.89 -1.02
CA TRP A 654 13.12 7.75 -0.84
C TRP A 654 13.49 7.74 0.64
N LEU A 655 14.48 6.91 0.99
CA LEU A 655 14.87 6.61 2.36
C LEU A 655 16.37 6.87 2.55
N ARG A 656 16.74 7.53 3.66
CA ARG A 656 18.11 7.74 4.14
C ARG A 656 18.31 6.92 5.41
N ASN A 657 19.20 5.93 5.37
CA ASN A 657 19.43 4.94 6.44
C ASN A 657 18.11 4.32 6.95
N GLY A 658 17.19 4.00 6.02
CA GLY A 658 15.87 3.44 6.31
C GLY A 658 14.78 4.46 6.73
N LYS A 659 15.14 5.68 7.15
CA LYS A 659 14.16 6.74 7.50
C LYS A 659 13.70 7.50 6.25
N ALA A 660 12.43 7.90 6.20
CA ALA A 660 11.87 8.65 5.09
C ALA A 660 12.54 10.04 4.92
N ILE A 661 12.85 10.40 3.67
CA ILE A 661 13.30 11.74 3.29
C ILE A 661 12.05 12.58 2.96
N SER A 662 11.82 13.66 3.70
CA SER A 662 10.65 14.53 3.49
C SER A 662 10.62 15.11 2.06
N GLY A 663 9.43 15.17 1.46
CA GLY A 663 9.20 15.65 0.09
C GLY A 663 9.77 14.77 -1.04
N ALA A 664 10.55 13.73 -0.73
CA ALA A 664 11.18 12.87 -1.73
C ALA A 664 10.26 11.73 -2.18
N THR A 665 9.20 12.08 -2.91
CA THR A 665 8.13 11.17 -3.35
C THR A 665 8.06 10.94 -4.87
N LYS A 666 9.01 11.50 -5.64
CA LYS A 666 9.09 11.39 -7.10
C LYS A 666 9.88 10.16 -7.55
N SER A 667 9.69 9.75 -8.81
CA SER A 667 10.42 8.64 -9.45
C SER A 667 11.93 8.86 -9.56
N THR A 668 12.37 10.11 -9.45
CA THR A 668 13.77 10.53 -9.32
C THR A 668 13.99 11.27 -8.01
N TYR A 669 15.18 11.08 -7.42
CA TYR A 669 15.66 11.87 -6.29
C TYR A 669 17.03 12.44 -6.60
N ARG A 670 17.19 13.74 -6.32
CA ARG A 670 18.45 14.46 -6.50
C ARG A 670 19.26 14.37 -5.23
N LEU A 671 20.33 13.57 -5.24
CA LEU A 671 21.17 13.33 -4.05
C LEU A 671 21.74 14.66 -3.52
N SER A 672 21.49 14.94 -2.25
CA SER A 672 21.98 16.10 -1.53
C SER A 672 23.35 15.85 -0.90
N THR A 673 23.99 16.89 -0.38
CA THR A 673 25.21 16.77 0.45
C THR A 673 24.95 15.99 1.74
N ALA A 674 23.73 16.04 2.29
CA ALA A 674 23.34 15.29 3.49
C ALA A 674 23.19 13.77 3.26
N ASP A 675 23.20 13.32 2.00
CA ASP A 675 23.23 11.89 1.65
C ASP A 675 24.65 11.32 1.58
N ALA A 676 25.70 12.17 1.64
CA ALA A 676 27.09 11.72 1.50
C ALA A 676 27.48 10.68 2.55
N GLY A 677 27.94 9.50 2.11
CA GLY A 677 28.32 8.39 2.98
C GLY A 677 27.14 7.59 3.55
N GLN A 678 25.91 8.09 3.44
CA GLN A 678 24.69 7.46 3.94
C GLN A 678 24.22 6.35 2.99
N GLN A 679 23.31 5.50 3.46
CA GLN A 679 22.63 4.52 2.61
C GLN A 679 21.33 5.11 2.07
N ILE A 680 21.15 5.07 0.76
CA ILE A 680 19.92 5.49 0.09
C ILE A 680 19.20 4.29 -0.51
N ALA A 681 17.91 4.18 -0.20
CA ALA A 681 17.00 3.22 -0.81
C ALA A 681 15.75 3.96 -1.31
N VAL A 682 14.96 3.30 -2.14
CA VAL A 682 13.62 3.76 -2.52
C VAL A 682 12.63 2.63 -2.31
N LYS A 683 11.54 2.94 -1.60
CA LYS A 683 10.35 2.08 -1.51
C LYS A 683 9.40 2.51 -2.63
N VAL A 684 8.94 1.55 -3.43
CA VAL A 684 7.99 1.83 -4.53
C VAL A 684 6.77 0.94 -4.40
N VAL A 685 5.58 1.54 -4.43
CA VAL A 685 4.31 0.84 -4.47
C VAL A 685 3.71 1.05 -5.86
N PRO A 686 3.79 0.07 -6.77
CA PRO A 686 2.99 0.12 -7.99
C PRO A 686 1.52 -0.13 -7.64
N SER A 687 0.63 0.62 -8.28
CA SER A 687 -0.80 0.40 -8.30
C SER A 687 -1.29 0.41 -9.74
N ALA A 688 -2.41 -0.26 -9.99
CA ALA A 688 -3.15 -0.13 -11.23
C ALA A 688 -4.63 -0.27 -10.89
N SER A 689 -5.50 0.56 -11.46
CA SER A 689 -6.92 0.25 -11.40
C SER A 689 -7.12 -1.09 -12.11
N GLY A 690 -7.75 -2.04 -11.42
CA GLY A 690 -7.74 -3.45 -11.82
C GLY A 690 -6.86 -4.39 -10.99
N PHE A 691 -6.01 -3.92 -10.07
CA PHE A 691 -4.99 -4.75 -9.38
C PHE A 691 -4.82 -4.42 -7.88
N ILE A 692 -4.57 -5.44 -7.04
CA ILE A 692 -4.16 -5.21 -5.63
C ILE A 692 -2.80 -4.51 -5.63
N SER A 693 -2.68 -3.36 -4.97
CA SER A 693 -1.39 -2.76 -4.65
C SER A 693 -0.57 -3.71 -3.76
N GLY A 694 0.42 -4.36 -4.35
CA GLY A 694 1.28 -5.33 -3.67
C GLY A 694 2.16 -4.69 -2.59
N ALA A 695 2.77 -5.53 -1.75
CA ALA A 695 3.74 -5.08 -0.76
C ALA A 695 4.86 -4.26 -1.45
N GLY A 696 4.98 -2.98 -1.08
CA GLY A 696 5.86 -2.04 -1.76
C GLY A 696 7.32 -2.48 -1.74
N SER A 697 7.88 -2.73 -2.92
CA SER A 697 9.23 -3.27 -3.07
C SER A 697 10.26 -2.19 -2.81
N GLN A 698 11.06 -2.41 -1.77
CA GLN A 698 12.19 -1.54 -1.42
C GLN A 698 13.45 -2.02 -2.13
N SER A 699 14.21 -1.08 -2.71
CA SER A 699 15.52 -1.40 -3.27
C SER A 699 16.51 -1.88 -2.22
N ALA A 700 17.54 -2.61 -2.65
CA ALA A 700 18.76 -2.74 -1.87
C ALA A 700 19.30 -1.35 -1.47
N ALA A 701 19.85 -1.26 -0.27
CA ALA A 701 20.35 0.00 0.28
C ALA A 701 21.68 0.38 -0.40
N THR A 702 21.64 1.37 -1.29
CA THR A 702 22.80 1.83 -2.04
C THR A 702 23.58 2.81 -1.19
N LYS A 703 24.77 2.43 -0.71
CA LYS A 703 25.67 3.38 -0.04
C LYS A 703 26.06 4.48 -1.01
N VAL A 704 25.60 5.70 -0.76
CA VAL A 704 26.06 6.89 -1.46
C VAL A 704 27.54 7.05 -1.10
N SER A 705 28.38 7.05 -2.12
CA SER A 705 29.79 7.37 -1.93
C SER A 705 29.90 8.73 -1.24
N SER A 706 30.71 8.80 -0.19
CA SER A 706 31.18 10.09 0.36
C SER A 706 31.64 10.94 -0.82
N ALA A 707 31.11 12.16 -0.94
CA ALA A 707 31.30 12.98 -2.14
C ALA A 707 32.77 12.96 -2.57
N PRO A 708 33.07 12.82 -3.88
CA PRO A 708 34.42 13.14 -4.37
C PRO A 708 34.76 14.53 -3.83
N GLN A 709 35.81 14.61 -3.00
CA GLN A 709 36.17 15.86 -2.32
C GLN A 709 36.22 16.97 -3.37
N ALA A 710 35.37 17.99 -3.20
CA ALA A 710 35.13 18.99 -4.24
C ALA A 710 36.49 19.53 -4.72
N PRO A 711 36.82 19.39 -6.02
CA PRO A 711 38.20 19.43 -6.47
C PRO A 711 38.83 20.75 -6.10
N SER A 712 39.93 20.73 -5.34
CA SER A 712 40.43 21.94 -4.70
C SER A 712 40.86 22.95 -5.76
N THR A 713 40.15 24.07 -5.85
CA THR A 713 40.36 25.08 -6.89
C THR A 713 41.51 26.02 -6.50
N THR A 714 42.60 26.00 -7.27
CA THR A 714 43.73 26.92 -7.12
C THR A 714 43.77 27.89 -8.30
N ARG A 715 44.00 29.18 -8.05
CA ARG A 715 44.14 30.19 -9.11
C ARG A 715 45.60 30.57 -9.31
N PHE A 716 46.04 30.61 -10.57
CA PHE A 716 47.37 31.09 -10.94
C PHE A 716 47.23 32.35 -11.79
N ALA A 717 47.44 33.48 -11.12
CA ALA A 717 47.42 34.81 -11.71
C ALA A 717 48.43 35.70 -11.02
N GLY A 718 48.94 36.70 -11.74
CA GLY A 718 49.62 37.86 -11.19
C GLY A 718 49.03 39.14 -11.75
N LYS A 719 49.67 40.28 -11.45
CA LYS A 719 49.25 41.61 -11.95
C LYS A 719 49.32 41.76 -13.49
N ASP A 720 50.06 40.86 -14.15
CA ASP A 720 50.28 40.84 -15.59
C ASP A 720 50.60 39.39 -16.04
N ARG A 721 50.58 39.16 -17.36
CA ARG A 721 50.85 37.85 -17.98
C ARG A 721 52.20 37.22 -17.61
N PHE A 722 53.22 38.03 -17.31
CA PHE A 722 54.55 37.57 -16.94
C PHE A 722 54.58 37.14 -15.47
N ALA A 723 53.90 37.88 -14.59
CA ALA A 723 53.65 37.49 -13.21
C ALA A 723 52.76 36.25 -13.10
N SER A 724 51.74 36.11 -13.97
CA SER A 724 50.93 34.89 -14.10
C SER A 724 51.78 33.68 -14.53
N ALA A 725 52.61 33.82 -15.57
CA ALA A 725 53.55 32.76 -15.98
C ALA A 725 54.54 32.37 -14.86
N ALA A 726 55.02 33.35 -14.09
CA ALA A 726 55.86 33.10 -12.91
C ALA A 726 55.10 32.36 -11.78
N ALA A 727 53.83 32.69 -11.53
CA ALA A 727 52.99 31.97 -10.54
C ALA A 727 52.72 30.51 -10.96
N ILE A 728 52.40 30.29 -12.24
CA ILE A 728 52.22 28.96 -12.84
C ILE A 728 53.52 28.14 -12.71
N SER A 729 54.67 28.77 -12.99
CA SER A 729 56.00 28.17 -12.84
C SER A 729 56.32 27.80 -11.39
N LYS A 730 56.09 28.71 -10.43
CA LYS A 730 56.27 28.44 -8.99
C LYS A 730 55.50 27.21 -8.50
N ASN A 731 54.25 27.07 -8.89
CA ASN A 731 53.43 25.93 -8.48
C ASN A 731 53.83 24.62 -9.18
N SER A 732 54.25 24.69 -10.45
CA SER A 732 54.55 23.49 -11.25
C SER A 732 55.99 22.99 -11.04
N PHE A 733 56.90 23.90 -10.70
CA PHE A 733 58.32 23.65 -10.46
C PHE A 733 58.75 24.33 -9.14
N PRO A 734 58.26 23.86 -7.97
CA PRO A 734 58.51 24.50 -6.67
C PRO A 734 59.99 24.42 -6.25
N LYS A 735 60.69 23.34 -6.61
CA LYS A 735 62.15 23.21 -6.44
C LYS A 735 62.90 23.94 -7.56
N THR A 736 64.16 24.29 -7.33
CA THR A 736 65.10 24.71 -8.39
C THR A 736 65.16 23.63 -9.46
N THR A 737 65.08 23.99 -10.74
CA THR A 737 65.11 22.98 -11.82
C THR A 737 66.52 22.56 -12.19
N GLY A 738 67.52 23.44 -12.02
CA GLY A 738 68.93 23.17 -12.37
C GLY A 738 69.17 22.82 -13.85
N GLY A 739 68.14 22.94 -14.69
CA GLY A 739 68.07 22.38 -16.04
C GLY A 739 67.75 23.44 -17.09
N THR A 740 66.70 23.20 -17.88
CA THR A 740 66.28 24.11 -18.96
C THR A 740 64.98 24.82 -18.61
N VAL A 741 64.87 26.09 -18.99
CA VAL A 741 63.60 26.86 -19.05
C VAL A 741 63.34 27.24 -20.50
N VAL A 742 62.08 27.17 -20.93
CA VAL A 742 61.69 27.71 -22.25
C VAL A 742 61.12 29.11 -22.04
N VAL A 743 61.50 30.04 -22.92
CA VAL A 743 61.04 31.42 -22.94
C VAL A 743 60.45 31.72 -24.31
N THR A 744 59.32 32.42 -24.35
CA THR A 744 58.73 32.94 -25.60
C THR A 744 57.98 34.25 -25.35
N VAL A 745 57.44 34.86 -26.40
CA VAL A 745 56.80 36.19 -26.32
C VAL A 745 55.39 36.12 -25.71
N GLY A 746 55.06 37.07 -24.84
CA GLY A 746 53.74 37.19 -24.18
C GLY A 746 52.68 37.98 -24.96
N ALA A 747 52.95 38.32 -26.22
CA ALA A 747 52.09 39.05 -27.15
C ALA A 747 52.45 38.62 -28.59
N ASN A 748 51.58 38.87 -29.59
CA ASN A 748 51.82 38.49 -30.99
C ASN A 748 52.22 37.00 -31.16
N ILE A 749 51.50 36.13 -30.46
CA ILE A 749 51.95 34.80 -30.02
C ILE A 749 52.03 33.70 -31.10
N ALA A 750 51.99 34.03 -32.39
CA ALA A 750 51.88 33.04 -33.47
C ALA A 750 52.99 31.96 -33.43
N GLU A 751 54.25 32.38 -33.28
CA GLU A 751 55.39 31.47 -33.14
C GLU A 751 55.43 30.72 -31.79
N ALA A 752 54.81 31.29 -30.75
CA ALA A 752 54.86 30.80 -29.38
C ALA A 752 53.95 29.58 -29.11
N LEU A 753 52.92 29.36 -29.93
CA LEU A 753 51.89 28.32 -29.73
C LEU A 753 52.46 26.90 -29.54
N SER A 754 53.59 26.59 -30.17
CA SER A 754 54.26 25.28 -30.13
C SER A 754 55.28 25.12 -28.98
N ALA A 755 55.58 26.17 -28.21
CA ALA A 755 56.62 26.17 -27.19
C ALA A 755 56.30 25.30 -25.95
N ALA A 756 55.02 25.11 -25.63
CA ALA A 756 54.56 24.41 -24.43
C ALA A 756 54.88 22.89 -24.42
N PRO A 757 54.71 22.14 -25.52
CA PRO A 757 55.24 20.80 -25.68
C PRO A 757 56.75 20.70 -25.48
N LEU A 758 57.53 21.66 -25.99
CA LEU A 758 58.99 21.66 -25.81
C LEU A 758 59.38 21.86 -24.34
N ALA A 759 58.72 22.79 -23.65
CA ALA A 759 58.90 23.00 -22.21
C ALA A 759 58.59 21.71 -21.42
N THR A 760 57.48 21.05 -21.76
CA THR A 760 57.06 19.76 -21.18
C THR A 760 58.09 18.65 -21.42
N GLN A 761 58.52 18.48 -22.67
CA GLN A 761 59.51 17.48 -23.10
C GLN A 761 60.87 17.66 -22.41
N LEU A 762 61.27 18.92 -22.17
CA LEU A 762 62.51 19.28 -21.45
C LEU A 762 62.33 19.36 -19.92
N LYS A 763 61.15 18.98 -19.40
CA LYS A 763 60.80 18.97 -17.97
C LYS A 763 61.01 20.33 -17.28
N GLY A 764 60.70 21.41 -17.97
CA GLY A 764 60.86 22.79 -17.47
C GLY A 764 59.64 23.68 -17.71
N PRO A 765 59.55 24.84 -17.03
CA PRO A 765 58.48 25.80 -17.25
C PRO A 765 58.62 26.53 -18.59
N LEU A 766 57.48 27.01 -19.10
CA LEU A 766 57.40 28.03 -20.13
C LEU A 766 57.19 29.39 -19.44
N LEU A 767 58.16 30.30 -19.58
CA LEU A 767 58.07 31.69 -19.12
C LEU A 767 57.84 32.63 -20.30
N LEU A 768 57.27 33.80 -20.01
CA LEU A 768 56.96 34.82 -21.01
C LEU A 768 57.92 36.02 -20.90
N VAL A 769 58.24 36.63 -22.03
CA VAL A 769 58.95 37.92 -22.15
C VAL A 769 58.22 38.87 -23.08
N GLU A 770 58.61 40.14 -23.09
CA GLU A 770 58.21 41.06 -24.15
C GLU A 770 59.15 40.90 -25.36
N GLN A 771 58.73 41.45 -26.50
CA GLN A 771 59.50 41.40 -27.74
C GLN A 771 60.93 41.95 -27.58
N ASN A 772 61.10 43.02 -26.78
CA ASN A 772 62.35 43.79 -26.71
C ASN A 772 63.00 43.88 -25.31
N ARG A 773 62.41 43.29 -24.27
CA ARG A 773 62.92 43.32 -22.89
C ARG A 773 62.47 42.12 -22.07
N VAL A 774 63.20 41.79 -21.01
CA VAL A 774 62.82 40.70 -20.09
C VAL A 774 62.15 41.32 -18.84
N PRO A 775 60.84 41.07 -18.59
CA PRO A 775 60.12 41.65 -17.46
C PRO A 775 60.69 41.22 -16.09
N ALA A 776 60.52 42.07 -15.08
CA ALA A 776 61.03 41.83 -13.73
C ALA A 776 60.52 40.52 -13.11
N ALA A 777 59.25 40.17 -13.31
CA ALA A 777 58.69 38.89 -12.86
C ALA A 777 59.46 37.68 -13.45
N THR A 778 59.81 37.75 -14.73
CA THR A 778 60.58 36.72 -15.44
C THR A 778 62.03 36.65 -14.96
N LYS A 779 62.69 37.80 -14.70
CA LYS A 779 64.03 37.84 -14.10
C LYS A 779 64.04 37.21 -12.70
N THR A 780 63.08 37.58 -11.84
CA THR A 780 62.92 37.02 -10.50
C THR A 780 62.68 35.50 -10.53
N GLU A 781 61.81 35.03 -11.43
CA GLU A 781 61.49 33.60 -11.52
C GLU A 781 62.64 32.77 -12.11
N LEU A 782 63.38 33.29 -13.10
CA LEU A 782 64.63 32.66 -13.56
C LEU A 782 65.64 32.52 -12.41
N ASN A 783 65.77 33.56 -11.56
CA ASN A 783 66.66 33.55 -10.40
C ASN A 783 66.21 32.59 -9.29
N ARG A 784 64.90 32.39 -9.10
CA ARG A 784 64.37 31.32 -8.23
C ARG A 784 64.65 29.93 -8.79
N LEU A 785 64.43 29.71 -10.09
CA LEU A 785 64.57 28.40 -10.75
C LEU A 785 66.02 27.93 -10.88
N LYS A 786 66.98 28.87 -10.99
CA LYS A 786 68.41 28.63 -11.26
C LYS A 786 68.68 27.63 -12.42
N PRO A 787 68.08 27.81 -13.61
CA PRO A 787 68.34 26.93 -14.75
C PRO A 787 69.72 27.20 -15.36
N LYS A 788 70.37 26.15 -15.86
CA LYS A 788 71.64 26.22 -16.60
C LYS A 788 71.43 26.77 -18.02
N ARG A 789 70.28 26.50 -18.64
CA ARG A 789 69.97 26.87 -20.02
C ARG A 789 68.60 27.52 -20.16
N VAL A 790 68.48 28.48 -21.06
CA VAL A 790 67.22 29.06 -21.50
C VAL A 790 67.08 28.88 -23.00
N ILE A 791 65.98 28.27 -23.45
CA ILE A 791 65.64 28.16 -24.87
C ILE A 791 64.62 29.24 -25.22
N VAL A 792 64.98 30.16 -26.10
CA VAL A 792 64.08 31.17 -26.68
C VAL A 792 63.37 30.55 -27.89
N VAL A 793 62.07 30.31 -27.78
CA VAL A 793 61.24 29.86 -28.92
C VAL A 793 60.65 31.08 -29.63
N GLY A 794 60.95 31.19 -30.92
CA GLY A 794 60.53 32.28 -31.79
C GLY A 794 61.70 33.06 -32.40
N SER A 795 61.46 33.63 -33.59
CA SER A 795 62.40 34.44 -34.34
C SER A 795 62.85 35.71 -33.59
N THR A 796 63.81 36.45 -34.16
CA THR A 796 64.17 37.79 -33.69
C THR A 796 63.05 38.82 -33.86
N ARG A 797 61.99 38.52 -34.64
CA ARG A 797 60.78 39.35 -34.71
C ARG A 797 59.86 39.09 -33.51
N ALA A 798 59.78 37.86 -33.01
CA ALA A 798 59.00 37.51 -31.82
C ALA A 798 59.71 37.86 -30.51
N VAL A 799 60.99 37.49 -30.37
CA VAL A 799 61.84 37.81 -29.21
C VAL A 799 63.18 38.33 -29.72
N SER A 800 63.38 39.65 -29.70
CA SER A 800 64.52 40.30 -30.34
C SER A 800 65.85 39.99 -29.68
N GLN A 801 66.94 40.35 -30.35
CA GLN A 801 68.27 40.08 -29.83
C GLN A 801 68.56 40.89 -28.55
N ARG A 802 67.89 42.02 -28.32
CA ARG A 802 67.94 42.76 -27.05
C ARG A 802 67.39 41.92 -25.89
N ALA A 803 66.20 41.33 -26.07
CA ALA A 803 65.61 40.46 -25.07
C ALA A 803 66.46 39.19 -24.82
N ALA A 804 67.02 38.60 -25.88
CA ALA A 804 67.94 37.46 -25.75
C ALA A 804 69.26 37.82 -25.03
N ASN A 805 69.80 39.02 -25.27
CA ASN A 805 70.98 39.53 -24.57
C ASN A 805 70.66 39.83 -23.09
N GLU A 806 69.49 40.39 -22.77
CA GLU A 806 69.03 40.54 -21.38
C GLU A 806 68.90 39.18 -20.66
N LEU A 807 68.46 38.12 -21.34
CA LEU A 807 68.47 36.76 -20.77
C LEU A 807 69.91 36.26 -20.54
N LYS A 808 70.81 36.45 -21.51
CA LYS A 808 72.22 36.04 -21.41
C LYS A 808 72.94 36.73 -20.26
N ALA A 809 72.70 38.03 -20.07
CA ALA A 809 73.25 38.84 -18.98
C ALA A 809 72.86 38.34 -17.58
N THR A 810 71.84 37.47 -17.47
CA THR A 810 71.52 36.79 -16.20
C THR A 810 72.43 35.60 -15.86
N GLY A 811 73.50 35.35 -16.63
CA GLY A 811 74.48 34.29 -16.37
C GLY A 811 74.05 32.91 -16.84
N ARG A 812 73.30 32.82 -17.95
CA ARG A 812 72.67 31.57 -18.44
C ARG A 812 73.00 31.31 -19.91
N THR A 813 73.18 30.04 -20.29
CA THR A 813 73.36 29.66 -21.70
C THR A 813 72.05 29.89 -22.44
N ILE A 814 72.07 30.73 -23.48
CA ILE A 814 70.90 31.02 -24.31
C ILE A 814 71.00 30.24 -25.62
N GLU A 815 69.92 29.54 -25.96
CA GLU A 815 69.72 28.81 -27.20
C GLU A 815 68.46 29.38 -27.88
N ARG A 816 68.41 29.49 -29.22
CA ARG A 816 67.21 29.94 -29.95
C ARG A 816 66.69 28.84 -30.85
N VAL A 817 65.37 28.62 -30.82
CA VAL A 817 64.65 27.68 -31.68
C VAL A 817 63.58 28.45 -32.46
N ALA A 818 63.78 28.60 -33.77
CA ALA A 818 62.93 29.40 -34.64
C ALA A 818 63.03 28.91 -36.10
N GLY A 819 62.03 29.28 -36.89
CA GLY A 819 62.09 29.35 -38.35
C GLY A 819 61.81 30.78 -38.82
N ASN A 820 61.25 30.90 -40.03
CA ASN A 820 60.90 32.19 -40.65
C ASN A 820 59.45 32.62 -40.32
N ASP A 821 58.62 31.68 -39.88
CA ASP A 821 57.20 31.82 -39.58
C ASP A 821 56.77 30.83 -38.49
N GLN A 822 55.49 30.86 -38.06
CA GLN A 822 54.99 29.95 -37.03
C GLN A 822 55.03 28.47 -37.44
N TYR A 823 54.89 28.16 -38.73
CA TYR A 823 54.85 26.79 -39.25
C TYR A 823 56.24 26.15 -39.17
N SER A 824 57.25 26.83 -39.70
CA SER A 824 58.66 26.45 -39.63
C SER A 824 59.22 26.51 -38.21
N THR A 825 58.81 27.46 -37.36
CA THR A 825 59.12 27.45 -35.92
C THR A 825 58.57 26.19 -35.25
N SER A 826 57.34 25.74 -35.56
CA SER A 826 56.80 24.49 -34.99
C SER A 826 57.58 23.23 -35.43
N ILE A 827 58.09 23.20 -36.67
CA ILE A 827 58.97 22.12 -37.17
C ILE A 827 60.35 22.17 -36.49
N ALA A 828 60.93 23.35 -36.29
CA ALA A 828 62.19 23.51 -35.55
C ALA A 828 62.05 23.06 -34.08
N VAL A 829 60.93 23.41 -33.44
CA VAL A 829 60.56 22.93 -32.11
C VAL A 829 60.45 21.41 -32.06
N MET A 830 59.80 20.77 -33.05
CA MET A 830 59.74 19.31 -33.13
C MET A 830 61.14 18.70 -33.23
N LYS A 831 61.96 19.14 -34.19
CA LYS A 831 63.32 18.60 -34.39
C LYS A 831 64.20 18.76 -33.14
N ARG A 832 64.01 19.84 -32.36
CA ARG A 832 64.81 20.09 -31.15
C ARG A 832 64.32 19.38 -29.89
N GLY A 833 63.01 19.12 -29.76
CA GLY A 833 62.45 18.35 -28.64
C GLY A 833 62.51 16.84 -28.85
N TRP A 834 62.48 16.39 -30.11
CA TRP A 834 62.40 14.98 -30.52
C TRP A 834 63.47 14.66 -31.59
N PRO A 835 64.78 14.77 -31.27
CA PRO A 835 65.86 14.55 -32.24
C PRO A 835 65.89 13.11 -32.78
N ASN A 836 65.39 12.15 -32.01
CA ASN A 836 65.29 10.74 -32.40
C ASN A 836 63.92 10.40 -33.03
N GLY A 837 63.15 11.41 -33.44
CA GLY A 837 61.79 11.25 -33.96
C GLY A 837 60.72 11.05 -32.88
N THR A 838 59.48 10.87 -33.33
CA THR A 838 58.28 10.63 -32.51
C THR A 838 57.20 9.89 -33.31
N SER A 839 56.57 8.89 -32.71
CA SER A 839 55.48 8.15 -33.36
C SER A 839 54.14 8.90 -33.40
N ARG A 840 54.03 10.04 -32.70
CA ARG A 840 52.80 10.85 -32.57
C ARG A 840 53.09 12.34 -32.73
N ALA A 841 52.17 13.08 -33.35
CA ALA A 841 52.17 14.54 -33.37
C ALA A 841 50.74 15.08 -33.27
N PHE A 842 50.57 16.28 -32.71
CA PHE A 842 49.31 17.03 -32.77
C PHE A 842 49.39 18.05 -33.90
N VAL A 843 48.27 18.35 -34.55
CA VAL A 843 48.18 19.32 -35.66
C VAL A 843 47.06 20.32 -35.36
N ALA A 844 47.36 21.61 -35.46
CA ALA A 844 46.38 22.69 -35.27
C ALA A 844 46.64 23.87 -36.22
N SER A 845 45.65 24.76 -36.37
CA SER A 845 45.81 25.94 -37.24
C SER A 845 46.76 26.98 -36.64
N GLY A 846 47.73 27.45 -37.44
CA GLY A 846 48.59 28.58 -37.07
C GLY A 846 47.91 29.95 -37.15
N THR A 847 46.59 30.02 -37.42
CA THR A 847 45.81 31.27 -37.53
C THR A 847 44.68 31.41 -36.49
N ARG A 848 44.41 30.39 -35.66
CA ARG A 848 43.39 30.43 -34.61
C ARG A 848 44.07 30.10 -33.28
N PHE A 849 44.13 31.01 -32.31
CA PHE A 849 45.08 30.85 -31.18
C PHE A 849 44.65 29.85 -30.09
N LEU A 850 43.34 29.68 -29.84
CA LEU A 850 42.86 28.86 -28.72
C LEU A 850 43.01 27.34 -28.98
N GLU A 851 42.67 26.85 -30.17
CA GLU A 851 42.73 25.42 -30.50
C GLU A 851 44.18 24.84 -30.38
N PRO A 852 45.23 25.50 -30.89
CA PRO A 852 46.63 25.16 -30.66
C PRO A 852 47.05 25.20 -29.19
N ILE A 853 46.54 26.11 -28.36
CA ILE A 853 46.93 26.17 -26.94
C ILE A 853 46.41 24.95 -26.17
N ALA A 854 45.15 24.54 -26.41
CA ALA A 854 44.62 23.29 -25.87
C ALA A 854 45.34 22.06 -26.46
N ALA A 855 45.63 22.07 -27.77
CA ALA A 855 46.39 21.01 -28.42
C ALA A 855 47.82 20.89 -27.84
N SER A 856 48.46 22.00 -27.47
CA SER A 856 49.78 22.04 -26.84
C SER A 856 49.79 21.40 -25.44
N ALA A 857 48.72 21.55 -24.66
CA ALA A 857 48.58 20.85 -23.38
C ALA A 857 48.41 19.33 -23.56
N ALA A 858 47.60 18.91 -24.54
CA ALA A 858 47.41 17.50 -24.88
C ALA A 858 48.69 16.88 -25.47
N ALA A 859 49.38 17.58 -26.37
CA ALA A 859 50.63 17.16 -26.99
C ALA A 859 51.75 17.00 -25.95
N GLY A 860 51.92 17.98 -25.05
CA GLY A 860 52.83 17.86 -23.92
C GLY A 860 52.50 16.65 -23.02
N SER A 861 51.21 16.45 -22.69
CA SER A 861 50.76 15.30 -21.89
C SER A 861 51.05 13.95 -22.56
N ALA A 862 50.99 13.91 -23.89
CA ALA A 862 51.26 12.75 -24.72
C ALA A 862 52.76 12.55 -25.05
N GLY A 863 53.65 13.45 -24.63
CA GLY A 863 55.07 13.43 -25.00
C GLY A 863 55.32 13.66 -26.50
N ALA A 864 54.47 14.46 -27.15
CA ALA A 864 54.45 14.69 -28.59
C ALA A 864 54.58 16.20 -28.94
N PRO A 865 55.09 16.55 -30.13
CA PRO A 865 55.10 17.93 -30.63
C PRO A 865 53.71 18.40 -31.03
N LEU A 866 53.52 19.72 -31.01
CA LEU A 866 52.46 20.39 -31.76
C LEU A 866 53.05 20.98 -33.05
N ILE A 867 52.48 20.60 -34.18
CA ILE A 867 52.77 21.14 -35.51
C ILE A 867 51.66 22.08 -35.94
N LEU A 868 52.04 23.24 -36.47
CA LEU A 868 51.11 24.24 -36.97
C LEU A 868 50.97 24.12 -38.49
N VAL A 869 49.75 24.33 -39.00
CA VAL A 869 49.44 24.34 -40.45
C VAL A 869 48.62 25.58 -40.82
N PRO A 870 48.72 26.10 -42.06
CA PRO A 870 47.83 27.14 -42.56
C PRO A 870 46.42 26.55 -42.74
N GLY A 871 45.57 26.64 -41.71
CA GLY A 871 44.41 25.76 -41.52
C GLY A 871 43.35 25.75 -42.63
N SER A 872 43.27 26.80 -43.45
CA SER A 872 42.35 26.90 -44.60
C SER A 872 42.92 26.33 -45.91
N ALA A 873 44.20 25.97 -45.98
CA ALA A 873 44.84 25.51 -47.21
C ALA A 873 44.24 24.19 -47.75
N ALA A 874 44.36 23.97 -49.05
CA ALA A 874 43.86 22.76 -49.71
C ALA A 874 44.62 21.47 -49.31
N GLN A 875 45.87 21.59 -48.89
CA GLN A 875 46.73 20.48 -48.42
C GLN A 875 47.70 21.00 -47.36
N ALA A 876 48.31 20.12 -46.57
CA ALA A 876 49.41 20.48 -45.68
C ALA A 876 50.66 20.87 -46.49
N PRO A 877 51.49 21.83 -46.03
CA PRO A 877 52.73 22.18 -46.71
C PRO A 877 53.65 20.97 -46.89
N ALA A 878 54.29 20.84 -48.05
CA ALA A 878 55.19 19.72 -48.35
C ALA A 878 56.37 19.61 -47.35
N THR A 879 56.83 20.74 -46.80
CA THR A 879 57.80 20.82 -45.71
C THR A 879 57.29 20.17 -44.42
N THR A 880 56.01 20.36 -44.09
CA THR A 880 55.34 19.72 -42.95
C THR A 880 55.16 18.22 -43.18
N LEU A 881 54.69 17.81 -44.37
CA LEU A 881 54.52 16.40 -44.72
C LEU A 881 55.83 15.62 -44.66
N ARG A 882 56.92 16.21 -45.18
CA ARG A 882 58.28 15.67 -45.09
C ARG A 882 58.75 15.60 -43.63
N ALA A 883 58.68 16.70 -42.87
CA ALA A 883 59.12 16.70 -41.48
C ALA A 883 58.38 15.66 -40.60
N LEU A 884 57.08 15.43 -40.84
CA LEU A 884 56.30 14.37 -40.18
C LEU A 884 56.69 12.95 -40.61
N LYS A 885 57.21 12.77 -41.84
CA LYS A 885 57.74 11.50 -42.34
C LYS A 885 59.14 11.24 -41.78
N ASP A 886 60.03 12.24 -41.85
CA ASP A 886 61.40 12.20 -41.32
C ASP A 886 61.39 11.88 -39.81
N ALA A 887 60.45 12.46 -39.06
CA ALA A 887 60.28 12.21 -37.62
C ALA A 887 59.60 10.87 -37.29
N GLY A 888 59.16 10.07 -38.28
CA GLY A 888 58.54 8.76 -38.05
C GLY A 888 57.12 8.80 -37.48
N VAL A 889 56.36 9.88 -37.71
CA VAL A 889 55.01 10.06 -37.14
C VAL A 889 54.02 9.09 -37.79
N LYS A 890 53.43 8.23 -36.95
CA LYS A 890 52.41 7.22 -37.33
C LYS A 890 50.99 7.61 -36.90
N ARG A 891 50.84 8.45 -35.87
CA ARG A 891 49.54 8.93 -35.36
C ARG A 891 49.48 10.45 -35.37
N ILE A 892 48.36 11.01 -35.83
CA ILE A 892 48.12 12.46 -35.83
C ILE A 892 46.79 12.77 -35.12
N ASP A 893 46.84 13.74 -34.22
CA ASP A 893 45.67 14.26 -33.50
C ASP A 893 45.40 15.70 -33.97
N ILE A 894 44.36 15.89 -34.80
CA ILE A 894 43.97 17.21 -35.32
C ILE A 894 43.09 17.92 -34.28
N ALA A 895 43.48 19.11 -33.86
CA ALA A 895 42.64 20.00 -33.06
C ALA A 895 41.92 21.03 -33.95
N GLY A 896 40.58 20.99 -33.94
CA GLY A 896 39.72 21.86 -34.73
C GLY A 896 38.79 21.11 -35.69
N GLY A 897 37.66 21.73 -36.03
CA GLY A 897 36.77 21.28 -37.11
C GLY A 897 37.37 21.52 -38.50
N SER A 898 36.63 21.19 -39.56
CA SER A 898 37.03 21.43 -40.96
C SER A 898 37.30 22.92 -41.26
N GLY A 899 36.55 23.84 -40.65
CA GLY A 899 36.82 25.29 -40.71
C GLY A 899 38.00 25.77 -39.85
N GLY A 900 38.60 24.89 -39.04
CA GLY A 900 39.84 25.16 -38.30
C GLY A 900 41.06 24.58 -39.02
N VAL A 901 41.00 23.30 -39.38
CA VAL A 901 42.00 22.58 -40.19
C VAL A 901 41.25 21.81 -41.28
N SER A 902 41.46 22.18 -42.54
CA SER A 902 40.66 21.71 -43.67
C SER A 902 40.63 20.18 -43.84
N SER A 903 39.56 19.67 -44.45
CA SER A 903 39.46 18.26 -44.86
C SER A 903 40.43 17.93 -46.01
N GLY A 904 41.03 18.93 -46.66
CA GLY A 904 42.12 18.75 -47.62
C GLY A 904 43.47 18.51 -46.92
N ILE A 905 43.79 19.32 -45.91
CA ILE A 905 44.94 19.11 -45.01
C ILE A 905 44.86 17.73 -44.37
N GLU A 906 43.70 17.36 -43.80
CA GLU A 906 43.52 16.03 -43.20
C GLU A 906 43.81 14.90 -44.20
N ARG A 907 43.27 14.96 -45.42
CA ARG A 907 43.55 13.95 -46.46
C ARG A 907 45.04 13.87 -46.78
N SER A 908 45.72 15.01 -46.96
CA SER A 908 47.17 15.03 -47.23
C SER A 908 48.03 14.48 -46.09
N LEU A 909 47.53 14.47 -44.85
CA LEU A 909 48.23 13.91 -43.68
C LEU A 909 48.08 12.37 -43.58
N ARG A 910 47.07 11.77 -44.24
CA ARG A 910 46.74 10.32 -44.24
C ARG A 910 47.67 9.45 -45.11
N ASP A 911 48.94 9.82 -45.22
CA ASP A 911 50.03 9.02 -45.82
C ASP A 911 50.43 7.87 -44.88
N GLY A 912 49.61 6.81 -44.82
CA GLY A 912 49.81 5.66 -43.94
C GLY A 912 49.61 5.92 -42.43
N ARG A 913 49.19 7.13 -42.05
CA ARG A 913 49.01 7.56 -40.65
C ARG A 913 47.57 7.44 -40.17
N SER A 914 47.38 6.98 -38.93
CA SER A 914 46.07 7.04 -38.27
C SER A 914 45.77 8.46 -37.79
N ILE A 915 44.64 9.04 -38.19
CA ILE A 915 44.24 10.39 -37.78
C ILE A 915 42.98 10.36 -36.92
N THR A 916 43.08 11.00 -35.75
CA THR A 916 41.96 11.37 -34.86
C THR A 916 41.69 12.86 -35.02
N ARG A 917 40.42 13.28 -35.13
CA ARG A 917 40.05 14.71 -35.15
C ARG A 917 39.23 15.08 -33.91
N HIS A 918 39.70 16.10 -33.20
CA HIS A 918 39.02 16.72 -32.06
C HIS A 918 38.31 18.00 -32.53
N SER A 919 37.09 17.83 -33.03
CA SER A 919 36.22 18.91 -33.48
C SER A 919 35.22 19.37 -32.39
N GLY A 920 34.55 20.49 -32.65
CA GLY A 920 33.49 21.07 -31.83
C GLY A 920 33.04 22.42 -32.39
N ALA A 921 31.86 22.90 -32.01
CA ALA A 921 31.29 24.16 -32.50
C ALA A 921 32.05 25.43 -32.04
N SER A 922 32.93 25.30 -31.04
CA SER A 922 33.75 26.40 -30.51
C SER A 922 35.09 25.88 -30.00
N SER A 923 36.07 26.78 -29.81
CA SER A 923 37.37 26.44 -29.23
C SER A 923 37.26 25.79 -27.84
N ALA A 924 36.22 26.16 -27.07
CA ALA A 924 35.89 25.51 -25.82
C ALA A 924 35.47 24.04 -26.04
N ALA A 925 34.57 23.77 -27.00
CA ALA A 925 34.17 22.41 -27.36
C ALA A 925 35.33 21.57 -27.93
N VAL A 926 36.24 22.17 -28.71
CA VAL A 926 37.48 21.51 -29.18
C VAL A 926 38.40 21.17 -28.01
N SER A 927 38.62 22.10 -27.07
CA SER A 927 39.42 21.84 -25.87
C SER A 927 38.80 20.75 -24.98
N ALA A 928 37.47 20.70 -24.88
CA ALA A 928 36.73 19.64 -24.21
C ALA A 928 36.84 18.28 -24.92
N SER A 929 36.87 18.28 -26.25
CA SER A 929 37.08 17.07 -27.07
C SER A 929 38.49 16.50 -26.87
N LEU A 930 39.51 17.36 -26.84
CA LEU A 930 40.88 16.98 -26.43
C LEU A 930 40.89 16.43 -25.00
N ALA A 931 40.27 17.13 -24.05
CA ALA A 931 40.26 16.75 -22.63
C ALA A 931 39.64 15.36 -22.38
N ARG A 932 38.53 15.01 -23.05
CA ARG A 932 37.89 13.70 -22.92
C ARG A 932 38.68 12.55 -23.55
N ASN A 933 39.39 12.80 -24.65
CA ASN A 933 40.04 11.76 -25.44
C ASN A 933 41.51 11.50 -25.07
N GLN A 934 42.17 12.41 -24.35
CA GLN A 934 43.63 12.36 -24.13
C GLN A 934 44.05 12.12 -22.67
N HIS A 935 43.10 12.07 -21.72
CA HIS A 935 43.40 12.06 -20.28
C HIS A 935 42.62 10.99 -19.51
N THR A 936 43.26 10.42 -18.50
CA THR A 936 42.65 9.43 -17.59
C THR A 936 41.80 10.08 -16.52
N ARG A 937 40.67 9.45 -16.19
CA ARG A 937 39.78 9.85 -15.09
C ARG A 937 40.52 9.92 -13.75
N GLY A 938 40.28 10.96 -12.95
CA GLY A 938 40.85 11.15 -11.61
C GLY A 938 42.15 11.97 -11.54
N GLY A 939 42.51 12.69 -12.60
CA GLY A 939 43.67 13.60 -12.66
C GLY A 939 43.39 15.01 -12.13
N ASP A 940 44.14 16.00 -12.61
CA ASP A 940 43.87 17.43 -12.44
C ASP A 940 43.24 18.01 -13.72
N ILE A 941 42.68 19.23 -13.68
CA ILE A 941 42.31 19.97 -14.90
C ILE A 941 42.65 21.47 -14.81
N SER A 942 43.20 22.03 -15.90
CA SER A 942 43.42 23.47 -16.04
C SER A 942 42.26 24.11 -16.81
N ILE A 943 41.67 25.18 -16.25
CA ILE A 943 40.69 26.03 -16.92
C ILE A 943 41.34 27.38 -17.21
N ALA A 944 41.40 27.77 -18.48
CA ALA A 944 41.89 29.07 -18.94
C ALA A 944 40.73 29.94 -19.44
N SER A 945 40.94 31.26 -19.48
CA SER A 945 39.99 32.16 -20.15
C SER A 945 40.24 32.21 -21.65
N SER A 946 39.18 32.36 -22.44
CA SER A 946 39.26 32.67 -23.86
C SER A 946 39.94 34.04 -24.14
N SER A 947 39.88 34.98 -23.19
CA SER A 947 40.50 36.32 -23.31
C SER A 947 41.93 36.40 -22.77
N ALA A 948 42.35 35.48 -21.89
CA ALA A 948 43.68 35.43 -21.26
C ALA A 948 44.61 34.41 -21.95
N TYR A 949 44.75 34.51 -23.27
CA TYR A 949 45.49 33.53 -24.08
C TYR A 949 47.01 33.46 -23.79
N PRO A 950 47.75 34.52 -23.38
CA PRO A 950 49.17 34.38 -23.03
C PRO A 950 49.38 33.54 -21.77
N GLU A 951 48.58 33.78 -20.74
CA GLU A 951 48.52 32.98 -19.51
C GLU A 951 48.19 31.51 -19.83
N ALA A 952 47.26 31.28 -20.75
CA ALA A 952 46.90 29.94 -21.21
C ALA A 952 48.08 29.19 -21.87
N MET A 953 49.05 29.87 -22.50
CA MET A 953 50.26 29.20 -23.04
C MET A 953 51.16 28.66 -21.92
N ALA A 954 51.45 29.46 -20.90
CA ALA A 954 52.19 29.00 -19.73
C ALA A 954 51.41 27.90 -18.99
N GLY A 955 50.08 28.04 -18.91
CA GLY A 955 49.16 27.02 -18.46
C GLY A 955 49.25 25.71 -19.24
N ALA A 956 49.40 25.75 -20.56
CA ALA A 956 49.49 24.56 -21.41
C ALA A 956 50.76 23.74 -21.13
N ALA A 957 51.91 24.40 -20.95
CA ALA A 957 53.15 23.73 -20.54
C ALA A 957 53.03 23.10 -19.13
N ALA A 958 52.39 23.82 -18.22
CA ALA A 958 52.13 23.38 -16.86
C ALA A 958 51.06 22.28 -16.77
N ALA A 959 50.12 22.22 -17.70
CA ALA A 959 49.13 21.17 -17.81
C ALA A 959 49.76 19.90 -18.42
N GLY A 960 50.50 20.06 -19.53
CA GLY A 960 51.25 19.01 -20.21
C GLY A 960 52.21 18.25 -19.29
N SER A 961 53.08 18.98 -18.59
CA SER A 961 54.03 18.41 -17.61
C SER A 961 53.37 17.69 -16.42
N ARG A 962 52.09 17.94 -16.16
CA ARG A 962 51.29 17.29 -15.11
C ARG A 962 50.23 16.32 -15.68
N LYS A 963 50.31 15.99 -16.97
CA LYS A 963 49.36 15.14 -17.73
C LYS A 963 47.89 15.55 -17.60
N SER A 964 47.66 16.84 -17.37
CA SER A 964 46.36 17.48 -17.16
C SER A 964 45.84 18.06 -18.49
N PRO A 965 44.53 18.04 -18.75
CA PRO A 965 43.95 18.83 -19.84
C PRO A 965 44.08 20.33 -19.56
N LEU A 966 43.96 21.13 -20.63
CA LEU A 966 43.62 22.54 -20.56
C LEU A 966 42.34 22.78 -21.37
N VAL A 967 41.35 23.40 -20.74
CA VAL A 967 40.04 23.74 -21.33
C VAL A 967 39.75 25.23 -21.20
N PHE A 968 38.91 25.78 -22.09
CA PHE A 968 38.52 27.19 -22.06
C PHE A 968 37.12 27.40 -21.48
N ALA A 969 36.97 28.34 -20.55
CA ALA A 969 35.67 28.81 -20.05
C ALA A 969 35.40 30.27 -20.47
N GLN A 970 34.14 30.70 -20.33
CA GLN A 970 33.78 32.11 -20.46
C GLN A 970 34.08 32.84 -19.14
N PRO A 971 34.18 34.19 -19.12
CA PRO A 971 34.51 34.93 -17.90
C PRO A 971 33.55 34.67 -16.73
N THR A 972 32.27 34.45 -17.01
CA THR A 972 31.20 34.29 -16.00
C THR A 972 30.64 32.88 -15.87
N CYS A 973 31.04 31.91 -16.70
CA CYS A 973 30.43 30.57 -16.68
C CYS A 973 31.20 29.49 -17.46
N ILE A 974 30.91 28.22 -17.16
CA ILE A 974 31.45 27.05 -17.87
C ILE A 974 30.43 26.56 -18.92
N LEU A 975 30.82 26.56 -20.19
CA LEU A 975 30.01 26.05 -21.31
C LEU A 975 29.79 24.53 -21.18
N GLY A 976 28.59 24.05 -21.53
CA GLY A 976 28.16 22.65 -21.40
C GLY A 976 29.23 21.61 -21.78
N PRO A 977 29.77 21.61 -23.01
CA PRO A 977 30.78 20.65 -23.44
C PRO A 977 32.02 20.57 -22.54
N VAL A 978 32.40 21.68 -21.90
CA VAL A 978 33.54 21.79 -20.97
C VAL A 978 33.15 21.30 -19.57
N ALA A 979 31.96 21.62 -19.09
CA ALA A 979 31.43 21.07 -17.84
C ALA A 979 31.25 19.54 -17.91
N ASP A 980 30.94 19.02 -19.09
CA ASP A 980 30.85 17.57 -19.34
C ASP A 980 32.24 16.93 -19.50
N ALA A 981 33.23 17.64 -20.07
CA ALA A 981 34.63 17.20 -20.03
C ALA A 981 35.19 17.18 -18.60
N ILE A 982 34.89 18.18 -17.76
CA ILE A 982 35.21 18.17 -16.32
C ILE A 982 34.55 16.97 -15.64
N THR A 983 33.30 16.64 -15.99
CA THR A 983 32.58 15.47 -15.46
C THR A 983 33.24 14.15 -15.84
N VAL A 984 33.70 14.00 -17.09
CA VAL A 984 34.40 12.80 -17.59
C VAL A 984 35.81 12.67 -16.99
N VAL A 985 36.57 13.76 -16.94
CA VAL A 985 37.91 13.78 -16.31
C VAL A 985 37.81 13.54 -14.80
N SER A 986 36.71 13.94 -14.16
CA SER A 986 36.45 13.75 -12.73
C SER A 986 37.66 14.19 -11.87
N PRO A 987 38.12 15.44 -11.99
CA PRO A 987 39.40 15.89 -11.45
C PRO A 987 39.42 15.89 -9.92
N LYS A 988 40.62 15.86 -9.35
CA LYS A 988 40.91 16.07 -7.92
C LYS A 988 41.23 17.53 -7.59
N ARG A 989 41.69 18.32 -8.57
CA ARG A 989 42.01 19.74 -8.44
C ARG A 989 41.64 20.48 -9.73
N ILE A 990 41.17 21.72 -9.58
CA ILE A 990 40.91 22.64 -10.69
C ILE A 990 41.93 23.77 -10.63
N TRP A 991 42.57 24.09 -11.74
CA TRP A 991 43.54 25.17 -11.84
C TRP A 991 43.04 26.29 -12.74
N LEU A 992 42.70 27.44 -12.16
CA LEU A 992 42.25 28.61 -12.89
C LEU A 992 43.45 29.41 -13.39
N VAL A 993 43.74 29.29 -14.68
CA VAL A 993 44.88 29.93 -15.38
C VAL A 993 44.45 31.30 -15.92
N ALA A 994 43.96 32.16 -15.03
CA ALA A 994 43.53 33.53 -15.35
C ALA A 994 43.32 34.38 -14.07
N PRO A 995 43.49 35.72 -14.15
CA PRO A 995 42.99 36.63 -13.11
C PRO A 995 41.47 36.54 -12.94
N SER A 996 40.96 37.01 -11.81
CA SER A 996 39.52 37.02 -11.49
C SER A 996 38.68 37.81 -12.49
N SER A 997 39.25 38.85 -13.12
CA SER A 997 38.62 39.62 -14.20
C SER A 997 38.41 38.83 -15.50
N ALA A 998 39.13 37.72 -15.71
CA ALA A 998 39.03 36.90 -16.91
C ALA A 998 38.43 35.50 -16.66
N LEU A 999 38.41 35.02 -15.40
CA LEU A 999 37.58 33.90 -14.93
C LEU A 999 37.03 34.25 -13.54
N GLY A 1000 35.74 34.60 -13.45
CA GLY A 1000 35.09 35.12 -12.24
C GLY A 1000 34.88 34.10 -11.11
N SER A 1001 34.15 34.53 -10.08
CA SER A 1001 33.80 33.66 -8.93
C SER A 1001 32.87 32.51 -9.34
N GLN A 1002 32.06 32.73 -10.37
CA GLN A 1002 31.16 31.76 -10.99
C GLN A 1002 31.92 30.54 -11.51
N VAL A 1003 32.94 30.76 -12.35
CA VAL A 1003 33.80 29.69 -12.88
C VAL A 1003 34.55 28.97 -11.76
N GLN A 1004 34.92 29.70 -10.69
CA GLN A 1004 35.60 29.15 -9.52
C GLN A 1004 34.71 28.22 -8.67
N ARG A 1005 33.38 28.44 -8.66
CA ARG A 1005 32.38 27.52 -8.10
C ARG A 1005 32.01 26.36 -9.03
N GLY A 1006 32.26 26.52 -10.34
CA GLY A 1006 31.88 25.55 -11.37
C GLY A 1006 30.54 25.86 -12.04
N ASP A 1007 30.01 27.07 -11.87
CA ASP A 1007 28.70 27.49 -12.40
C ASP A 1007 28.65 27.28 -13.93
N ARG A 1008 27.66 26.51 -14.40
CA ARG A 1008 27.41 26.31 -15.84
C ARG A 1008 26.81 27.58 -16.46
N CYS A 1009 27.06 27.81 -17.74
CA CYS A 1009 26.32 28.82 -18.48
C CYS A 1009 24.83 28.44 -18.54
N ALA A 1010 23.94 29.44 -18.54
CA ALA A 1010 22.56 29.22 -18.96
C ALA A 1010 22.56 28.63 -20.39
N SER A 1011 21.60 27.74 -20.64
CA SER A 1011 21.42 26.98 -21.88
C SER A 1011 20.51 27.72 -22.85
#